data_AF-A0A5B6X6H6-F1
#
_entry.id   AF-A0A5B6X6H6-F1
#
_cell.length_a   1.000
_cell.length_b   1.000
_cell.length_c   1.000
_cell.angle_alpha   90.00
_cell.angle_beta   90.00
_cell.angle_gamma   90.00
#
_symmetry.space_group_name_H-M   'P 1'
#
loop_
_entity.id
_entity.type
_entity.pdbx_description
1 polymer ?
#
loop_
_entity_poly.entity_id
_entity_poly.type
_entity_poly.pdbx_seq_one_letter_code
_entity_poly.pdbx_strand_id
1 'polypeptide(L)'
;MSFSCTKNFFQRFCMDEFRMDSDIHGSCFSSNLIPSLGARINHETKLRTYIISPFNPHYRAWEIWLVVLVIYSAWICPFEFAFLTDKNDALFIFDNIVNGFFAADIILTFFVAYLDGQSYLLVDDPKKIAIRYISTWLAFDVCSTAPFQSLSLMFTDHDSELGLKLLNMLRLWRLRRVSSLFARLEKDIRFNYFWTRCTKLISVTMFAVHCAGCFNYLIADRYPDPSRTWIGAVYPNFKQHSLWDRYVTSIYWSITTLTTTGYGDLHAENPREMLFYIFYMFFNLGLTAYLIGNMTNLVVHWTSRTRNFRDTVRAASEFVTRNQLSPRIQDQIMSHICLRFKTEGLKQQETLNSLPKAIRSSIAQHLFLHILQKAYLFQGVSDDFLFQLVSEMDAEYFPPKEDVILQHEAPTDLYILVSGAVNLISHADGHDQVCDLQVTEKAAAGDMFGEVGVLCCRPQPYTARTTELCQILRLNGTSLMNILQINTEEGRVMMRNLYMKINGLHSSSFDQSNIDPGLIQNSRLGQGAMGGGCLSAGYEEQSQREAIGINFSGSEAIETIQRGRFPMKGISTAENGQTALHDAFPKGHNEMVKILVEGGAGVNKPDARARTPKASAEQQGSKSIYELLQTYGKNKNLDDEHRIEIIGPETTEDPKNSPNGNRNWAQNFFNSPIYREEIIPTKKRVTIHMHLQSSSTSSRQLGKLILLPDSIEELLRVAGEKFGGYTFTKVVNAENAEIDDVHVIRDGDNLFLHQNEGENVYFNVT
;
A
#
# COMPACT_ATOMS: atom_id res chain seq x y z
N MET A 1 10.25 18.41 -34.28
CA MET A 1 10.87 18.12 -32.96
C MET A 1 12.23 17.52 -33.24
N SER A 2 13.27 18.25 -32.84
CA SER A 2 14.61 18.28 -33.46
C SER A 2 15.53 17.14 -33.01
N PHE A 3 16.52 16.81 -33.85
CA PHE A 3 17.70 15.94 -33.66
C PHE A 3 18.42 16.08 -32.29
N SER A 4 18.10 17.10 -31.49
CA SER A 4 18.55 17.26 -30.10
C SER A 4 18.00 16.19 -29.14
N CYS A 5 16.82 15.61 -29.40
CA CYS A 5 16.23 14.61 -28.51
C CYS A 5 16.92 13.25 -28.63
N THR A 6 17.31 12.85 -29.84
CA THR A 6 18.08 11.62 -30.09
C THR A 6 19.50 11.70 -29.56
N LYS A 7 20.15 12.87 -29.66
CA LYS A 7 21.49 13.08 -29.07
C LYS A 7 21.46 13.03 -27.54
N ASN A 8 20.46 13.65 -26.90
CA ASN A 8 20.24 13.52 -25.45
C ASN A 8 19.84 12.11 -25.04
N PHE A 9 19.05 11.40 -25.84
CA PHE A 9 18.71 9.99 -25.60
C PHE A 9 19.95 9.10 -25.60
N PHE A 10 20.78 9.18 -26.65
CA PHE A 10 22.02 8.41 -26.74
C PHE A 10 23.05 8.81 -25.67
N GLN A 11 23.17 10.10 -25.35
CA GLN A 11 24.11 10.57 -24.33
C GLN A 11 23.66 10.14 -22.92
N ARG A 12 22.37 10.17 -22.60
CA ARG A 12 21.85 9.77 -21.29
C ARG A 12 21.73 8.24 -21.13
N PHE A 13 21.55 7.52 -22.23
CA PHE A 13 21.44 6.05 -22.22
C PHE A 13 22.81 5.37 -22.30
N CYS A 14 23.76 5.92 -23.09
CA CYS A 14 25.11 5.37 -23.20
C CYS A 14 26.10 6.04 -22.22
N MET A 15 26.15 7.37 -22.07
CA MET A 15 27.23 8.03 -21.30
C MET A 15 27.00 8.11 -19.78
N ASP A 16 25.76 8.16 -19.28
CA ASP A 16 25.52 8.16 -17.82
C ASP A 16 25.84 6.80 -17.17
N GLU A 17 25.99 5.74 -17.98
CA GLU A 17 26.53 4.45 -17.52
C GLU A 17 28.08 4.41 -17.58
N PHE A 18 28.71 5.28 -18.38
CA PHE A 18 30.18 5.39 -18.46
C PHE A 18 30.80 6.25 -17.33
N ARG A 19 30.01 7.05 -16.59
CA ARG A 19 30.50 7.82 -15.43
C ARG A 19 30.35 7.08 -14.08
N MET A 20 30.09 5.78 -14.09
CA MET A 20 30.05 4.96 -12.86
C MET A 20 31.43 4.51 -12.35
N ASP A 21 32.51 4.74 -13.10
CA ASP A 21 33.84 4.19 -12.77
C ASP A 21 34.83 5.17 -12.11
N SER A 22 34.42 6.37 -11.69
CA SER A 22 35.37 7.34 -11.10
C SER A 22 35.07 7.86 -9.71
N ASP A 23 34.01 7.41 -9.02
CA ASP A 23 33.80 7.76 -7.61
C ASP A 23 33.46 6.51 -6.79
N ILE A 24 34.45 6.12 -5.98
CA ILE A 24 34.39 5.07 -4.97
C ILE A 24 33.26 5.44 -3.98
N HIS A 25 32.29 4.53 -3.79
CA HIS A 25 31.08 4.62 -2.96
C HIS A 25 29.79 5.10 -3.66
N GLY A 26 29.39 4.38 -4.71
CA GLY A 26 28.04 4.46 -5.25
C GLY A 26 27.63 3.14 -5.90
N SER A 27 27.47 2.07 -5.11
CA SER A 27 26.86 0.82 -5.58
C SER A 27 25.39 1.08 -5.91
N CYS A 28 25.12 1.66 -7.09
CA CYS A 28 23.82 1.54 -7.70
C CYS A 28 23.70 0.09 -8.10
N PHE A 29 23.16 -0.72 -7.18
CA PHE A 29 22.74 -2.08 -7.41
C PHE A 29 22.19 -2.18 -8.82
N SER A 30 22.76 -3.05 -9.64
CA SER A 30 22.12 -3.53 -10.86
C SER A 30 20.71 -3.96 -10.45
N SER A 31 19.72 -3.12 -10.74
CA SER A 31 18.40 -3.04 -10.09
C SER A 31 17.50 -4.27 -10.26
N ASN A 32 18.04 -5.35 -10.81
CA ASN A 32 17.34 -6.58 -11.13
C ASN A 32 17.94 -7.83 -10.47
N LEU A 33 19.04 -7.69 -9.73
CA LEU A 33 19.68 -8.81 -9.04
C LEU A 33 19.31 -8.77 -7.55
N ILE A 34 18.20 -9.41 -7.22
CA ILE A 34 17.79 -9.62 -5.83
C ILE A 34 18.32 -10.99 -5.41
N PRO A 35 19.27 -11.09 -4.47
CA PRO A 35 19.72 -12.38 -3.97
C PRO A 35 18.58 -13.07 -3.22
N SER A 36 18.51 -14.39 -3.30
CA SER A 36 17.57 -15.17 -2.48
C SER A 36 17.85 -14.98 -0.99
N LEU A 37 16.79 -15.01 -0.18
CA LEU A 37 16.90 -14.89 1.28
C LEU A 37 17.84 -15.97 1.83
N GLY A 38 18.92 -15.56 2.50
CA GLY A 38 19.95 -16.47 3.04
C GLY A 38 21.10 -16.83 2.09
N ALA A 39 21.16 -16.25 0.89
CA ALA A 39 22.34 -16.39 0.01
C ALA A 39 23.58 -15.74 0.65
N ARG A 40 24.73 -16.42 0.57
CA ARG A 40 26.01 -15.88 1.08
C ARG A 40 26.40 -14.62 0.28
N ILE A 41 26.59 -13.51 1.00
CA ILE A 41 26.74 -12.13 0.52
C ILE A 41 27.99 -11.88 -0.37
N ASN A 42 28.87 -12.85 -0.59
CA ASN A 42 30.20 -12.59 -1.17
C ASN A 42 30.44 -13.17 -2.56
N HIS A 43 29.44 -13.17 -3.44
CA HIS A 43 29.72 -13.29 -4.86
C HIS A 43 29.23 -12.04 -5.59
N GLU A 44 30.15 -11.10 -5.81
CA GLU A 44 30.19 -10.47 -7.12
C GLU A 44 30.05 -11.62 -8.12
N THR A 45 29.00 -11.60 -8.93
CA THR A 45 28.77 -12.61 -9.96
C THR A 45 29.88 -12.49 -11.00
N LYS A 46 31.05 -13.04 -10.68
CA LYS A 46 32.14 -13.25 -11.63
C LYS A 46 31.63 -14.25 -12.65
N LEU A 47 31.04 -13.69 -13.69
CA LEU A 47 30.69 -14.40 -14.90
C LEU A 47 31.93 -15.13 -15.40
N ARG A 48 31.73 -16.34 -15.93
CA ARG A 48 32.75 -17.05 -16.68
C ARG A 48 33.30 -16.11 -17.76
N THR A 49 34.62 -16.15 -17.99
CA THR A 49 35.36 -15.21 -18.86
C THR A 49 34.80 -15.08 -20.28
N TYR A 50 34.10 -16.11 -20.78
CA TYR A 50 33.52 -16.15 -22.12
C TYR A 50 32.04 -15.75 -22.18
N ILE A 51 31.44 -15.32 -21.06
CA ILE A 51 30.02 -14.95 -20.97
C ILE A 51 29.88 -13.46 -20.71
N ILE A 52 29.10 -12.81 -21.57
CA ILE A 52 28.83 -11.38 -21.55
C ILE A 52 27.66 -11.12 -20.61
N SER A 53 27.84 -10.17 -19.69
CA SER A 53 26.73 -9.66 -18.86
C SER A 53 25.73 -8.90 -19.73
N PRO A 54 24.41 -9.15 -19.60
CA PRO A 54 23.38 -8.37 -20.30
C PRO A 54 23.36 -6.89 -19.85
N PHE A 55 24.02 -6.56 -18.75
CA PHE A 55 24.14 -5.19 -18.25
C PHE A 55 25.40 -4.46 -18.74
N ASN A 56 26.27 -5.11 -19.52
CA ASN A 56 27.50 -4.48 -20.03
C ASN A 56 27.15 -3.31 -20.99
N PRO A 57 27.79 -2.13 -20.85
CA PRO A 57 27.49 -0.96 -21.69
C PRO A 57 27.73 -1.23 -23.19
N HIS A 58 28.73 -2.04 -23.55
CA HIS A 58 28.99 -2.40 -24.94
C HIS A 58 27.88 -3.29 -25.52
N TYR A 59 27.38 -4.24 -24.74
CA TYR A 59 26.28 -5.10 -25.16
C TYR A 59 24.98 -4.30 -25.30
N ARG A 60 24.71 -3.35 -24.40
CA ARG A 60 23.57 -2.44 -24.55
C ARG A 60 23.68 -1.54 -25.77
N ALA A 61 24.87 -1.00 -26.05
CA ALA A 61 25.09 -0.22 -27.27
C ALA A 61 24.86 -1.08 -28.53
N TRP A 62 25.27 -2.35 -28.50
CA TRP A 62 24.98 -3.33 -29.56
C TRP A 62 23.47 -3.59 -29.72
N GLU A 63 22.72 -3.79 -28.63
CA GLU A 63 21.26 -3.95 -28.68
C GLU A 63 20.56 -2.73 -29.30
N ILE A 64 20.97 -1.51 -28.93
CA ILE A 64 20.42 -0.27 -29.50
C ILE A 64 20.75 -0.17 -30.99
N TRP A 65 21.99 -0.50 -31.39
CA TRP A 65 22.38 -0.53 -32.78
C TRP A 65 21.51 -1.50 -33.59
N LEU A 66 21.28 -2.72 -33.06
CA LEU A 66 20.37 -3.67 -33.68
C LEU A 66 18.94 -3.14 -33.78
N VAL A 67 18.43 -2.43 -32.77
CA VAL A 67 17.10 -1.80 -32.85
C VAL A 67 17.03 -0.81 -34.02
N VAL A 68 18.06 0.00 -34.25
CA VAL A 68 18.12 0.91 -35.40
C VAL A 68 18.06 0.13 -36.72
N LEU A 69 18.81 -0.97 -36.83
CA LEU A 69 18.77 -1.86 -38.00
C LEU A 69 17.41 -2.53 -38.19
N VAL A 70 16.70 -2.88 -37.10
CA VAL A 70 15.34 -3.42 -37.15
C VAL A 70 14.36 -2.38 -37.68
N ILE A 71 14.43 -1.13 -37.23
CA ILE A 71 13.55 -0.06 -37.72
C ILE A 71 13.76 0.15 -39.23
N TYR A 72 15.02 0.19 -39.68
CA TYR A 72 15.35 0.23 -41.11
C TYR A 72 14.74 -0.97 -41.85
N SER A 73 14.99 -2.19 -41.37
CA SER A 73 14.53 -3.42 -42.03
C SER A 73 13.01 -3.51 -42.07
N ALA A 74 12.31 -3.05 -41.03
CA ALA A 74 10.86 -3.06 -40.97
C ALA A 74 10.24 -2.06 -41.95
N TRP A 75 10.88 -0.91 -42.17
CA TRP A 75 10.41 0.09 -43.13
C TRP A 75 10.71 -0.32 -44.59
N ILE A 76 11.89 -0.87 -44.86
CA ILE A 76 12.26 -1.24 -46.22
C ILE A 76 11.55 -2.51 -46.70
N CYS A 77 11.24 -3.46 -45.81
CA CYS A 77 10.67 -4.75 -46.22
C CYS A 77 9.32 -4.64 -46.99
N PRO A 78 8.30 -3.90 -46.52
CA PRO A 78 7.05 -3.69 -47.28
C PRO A 78 7.27 -2.84 -48.53
N PHE A 79 8.13 -1.82 -48.44
CA PHE A 79 8.44 -0.92 -49.54
C PHE A 79 9.10 -1.66 -50.72
N GLU A 80 10.11 -2.49 -50.43
CA GLU A 80 10.79 -3.32 -51.40
C GLU A 80 9.83 -4.30 -52.06
N PHE A 81 8.99 -4.96 -51.27
CA PHE A 81 8.03 -5.95 -51.77
C PHE A 81 7.00 -5.36 -52.74
N ALA A 82 6.62 -4.09 -52.54
CA ALA A 82 5.57 -3.44 -53.32
C ALA A 82 6.09 -2.62 -54.52
N PHE A 83 7.16 -1.85 -54.33
CA PHE A 83 7.59 -0.83 -55.31
C PHE A 83 8.82 -1.21 -56.13
N LEU A 84 9.69 -2.10 -55.62
CA LEU A 84 10.95 -2.45 -56.27
C LEU A 84 10.85 -3.83 -56.94
N THR A 85 10.75 -3.83 -58.27
CA THR A 85 10.79 -5.07 -59.07
C THR A 85 12.21 -5.60 -59.23
N ASP A 86 13.17 -4.71 -59.51
CA ASP A 86 14.60 -5.01 -59.60
C ASP A 86 15.37 -4.33 -58.47
N LYS A 87 16.26 -5.05 -57.80
CA LYS A 87 17.09 -4.48 -56.74
C LYS A 87 18.22 -3.66 -57.36
N ASN A 88 18.32 -2.38 -57.00
CA ASN A 88 19.56 -1.64 -57.15
C ASN A 88 20.67 -2.37 -56.37
N ASP A 89 21.82 -2.59 -57.01
CA ASP A 89 22.98 -3.29 -56.43
C ASP A 89 23.37 -2.74 -55.05
N ALA A 90 23.24 -1.41 -54.86
CA ALA A 90 23.53 -0.75 -53.59
C ALA A 90 22.60 -1.17 -52.44
N LEU A 91 21.28 -1.25 -52.68
CA LEU A 91 20.31 -1.67 -51.66
C LEU A 91 20.48 -3.15 -51.33
N PHE A 92 20.78 -3.97 -52.34
CA PHE A 92 21.08 -5.38 -52.15
C PHE A 92 22.32 -5.60 -51.27
N ILE A 93 23.41 -4.85 -51.50
CA ILE A 93 24.61 -4.92 -50.67
C ILE A 93 24.29 -4.52 -49.23
N PHE A 94 23.57 -3.40 -49.04
CA PHE A 94 23.22 -2.91 -47.71
C PHE A 94 22.35 -3.93 -46.94
N ASP A 95 21.35 -4.51 -47.58
CA ASP A 95 20.51 -5.55 -46.98
C ASP A 95 21.31 -6.79 -46.54
N ASN A 96 22.28 -7.21 -47.33
CA ASN A 96 23.16 -8.32 -46.97
C ASN A 96 24.06 -7.97 -45.77
N ILE A 97 24.56 -6.73 -45.69
CA ILE A 97 25.29 -6.23 -44.53
C ILE A 97 24.40 -6.28 -43.27
N VAL A 98 23.15 -5.81 -43.37
CA VAL A 98 22.18 -5.86 -42.27
C VAL A 98 21.91 -7.30 -41.83
N ASN A 99 21.73 -8.23 -42.77
CA ASN A 99 21.57 -9.65 -42.45
C ASN A 99 22.81 -10.23 -41.75
N GLY A 100 24.01 -9.78 -42.12
CA GLY A 100 25.27 -10.14 -41.45
C GLY A 100 25.30 -9.72 -39.97
N PHE A 101 24.82 -8.52 -39.62
CA PHE A 101 24.70 -8.08 -38.23
C PHE A 101 23.76 -8.96 -37.42
N PHE A 102 22.61 -9.35 -37.98
CA PHE A 102 21.68 -10.26 -37.30
C PHE A 102 22.23 -11.69 -37.16
N ALA A 103 22.99 -12.17 -38.16
CA ALA A 103 23.69 -13.45 -38.06
C ALA A 103 24.75 -13.43 -36.95
N ALA A 104 25.52 -12.35 -36.83
CA ALA A 104 26.47 -12.14 -35.74
C ALA A 104 25.76 -12.11 -34.37
N ASP A 105 24.57 -11.51 -34.29
CA ASP A 105 23.79 -11.48 -33.05
C ASP A 105 23.27 -12.86 -32.63
N ILE A 106 22.85 -13.70 -33.58
CA ILE A 106 22.46 -15.10 -33.27
C ILE A 106 23.64 -15.82 -32.60
N ILE A 107 24.87 -15.60 -33.07
CA ILE A 107 26.07 -16.19 -32.44
C ILE A 107 26.32 -15.55 -31.07
N LEU A 108 26.22 -14.22 -30.97
CA LEU A 108 26.49 -13.47 -29.74
C LEU A 108 25.54 -13.87 -28.60
N THR A 109 24.26 -14.10 -28.90
CA THR A 109 23.22 -14.44 -27.90
C THR A 109 23.48 -15.76 -27.17
N PHE A 110 24.25 -16.70 -27.75
CA PHE A 110 24.71 -17.90 -27.02
C PHE A 110 25.72 -17.59 -25.90
N PHE A 111 26.37 -16.43 -25.96
CA PHE A 111 27.35 -15.98 -24.97
C PHE A 111 26.77 -14.97 -23.97
N VAL A 112 25.47 -14.67 -24.02
CA VAL A 112 24.83 -13.68 -23.14
C VAL A 112 24.15 -14.38 -21.97
N ALA A 113 24.51 -13.97 -20.75
CA ALA A 113 23.83 -14.45 -19.55
C ALA A 113 22.40 -13.92 -19.46
N TYR A 114 21.50 -14.67 -18.81
CA TYR A 114 20.12 -14.26 -18.64
C TYR A 114 19.73 -14.20 -17.16
N LEU A 115 18.72 -13.38 -16.85
CA LEU A 115 18.09 -13.38 -15.53
C LEU A 115 17.05 -14.50 -15.47
N ASP A 116 17.17 -15.38 -14.47
CA ASP A 116 16.17 -16.40 -14.20
C ASP A 116 14.94 -15.80 -13.50
N GLY A 117 13.74 -16.20 -13.92
CA GLY A 117 12.50 -15.59 -13.44
C GLY A 117 12.09 -16.01 -12.02
N GLN A 118 12.61 -17.15 -11.54
CA GLN A 118 12.32 -17.66 -10.20
C GLN A 118 13.38 -17.22 -9.18
N SER A 119 14.66 -17.38 -9.53
CA SER A 119 15.76 -17.06 -8.62
C SER A 119 16.20 -15.59 -8.68
N TYR A 120 15.85 -14.84 -9.72
CA TYR A 120 16.38 -13.49 -10.01
C TYR A 120 17.92 -13.42 -10.04
N LEU A 121 18.58 -14.57 -10.16
CA LEU A 121 20.02 -14.68 -10.30
C LEU A 121 20.41 -14.71 -11.76
N LEU A 122 21.62 -14.21 -12.04
CA LEU A 122 22.20 -14.24 -13.37
C LEU A 122 22.72 -15.67 -13.64
N VAL A 123 22.13 -16.35 -14.63
CA VAL A 123 22.56 -17.69 -15.05
C VAL A 123 23.61 -17.56 -16.15
N ASP A 124 24.80 -18.09 -15.88
CA ASP A 124 25.97 -18.03 -16.76
C ASP A 124 26.35 -19.39 -17.38
N ASP A 125 25.59 -20.45 -17.07
CA ASP A 125 25.83 -21.80 -17.60
C ASP A 125 25.53 -21.87 -19.12
N PRO A 126 26.53 -22.09 -20.00
CA PRO A 126 26.34 -22.06 -21.45
C PRO A 126 25.34 -23.09 -21.97
N LYS A 127 25.26 -24.26 -21.31
CA LYS A 127 24.30 -25.31 -21.66
C LYS A 127 22.85 -24.85 -21.42
N LYS A 128 22.59 -24.20 -20.29
CA LYS A 128 21.25 -23.68 -19.96
C LYS A 128 20.88 -22.52 -20.88
N ILE A 129 21.83 -21.63 -21.18
CA ILE A 129 21.67 -20.53 -22.14
C ILE A 129 21.29 -21.09 -23.52
N ALA A 130 22.05 -22.06 -24.04
CA ALA A 130 21.80 -22.67 -25.34
C ALA A 130 20.43 -23.38 -25.39
N ILE A 131 20.08 -24.21 -24.40
CA ILE A 131 18.78 -24.91 -24.35
C ILE A 131 17.62 -23.91 -24.32
N ARG A 132 17.75 -22.83 -23.53
CA ARG A 132 16.75 -21.77 -23.47
C ARG A 132 16.60 -21.10 -24.83
N TYR A 133 17.70 -20.72 -25.48
CA TYR A 133 17.64 -20.00 -26.76
C TYR A 133 17.14 -20.88 -27.91
N ILE A 134 17.61 -22.13 -27.99
CA ILE A 134 17.18 -23.12 -29.00
C ILE A 134 15.67 -23.40 -28.90
N SER A 135 15.14 -23.55 -27.68
CA SER A 135 13.73 -23.89 -27.48
C SER A 135 12.77 -22.70 -27.67
N THR A 136 13.25 -21.46 -27.51
CA THR A 136 12.37 -20.28 -27.53
C THR A 136 12.42 -19.49 -28.83
N TRP A 137 13.60 -19.12 -29.31
CA TRP A 137 13.73 -18.05 -30.31
C TRP A 137 14.59 -18.41 -31.52
N LEU A 138 15.51 -19.36 -31.40
CA LEU A 138 16.50 -19.66 -32.45
C LEU A 138 15.84 -19.98 -33.80
N ALA A 139 14.82 -20.84 -33.83
CA ALA A 139 14.18 -21.24 -35.08
C ALA A 139 13.64 -20.03 -35.87
N PHE A 140 12.95 -19.11 -35.18
CA PHE A 140 12.41 -17.91 -35.82
C PHE A 140 13.49 -16.89 -36.16
N ASP A 141 14.50 -16.71 -35.31
CA ASP A 141 15.61 -15.78 -35.59
C ASP A 141 16.42 -16.24 -36.81
N VAL A 142 16.69 -17.55 -36.94
CA VAL A 142 17.36 -18.15 -38.12
C VAL A 142 16.50 -17.99 -39.37
N CYS A 143 15.21 -18.34 -39.33
CA CYS A 143 14.30 -18.15 -40.46
C CYS A 143 14.19 -16.68 -40.89
N SER A 144 14.22 -15.74 -39.95
CA SER A 144 14.18 -14.31 -40.26
C SER A 144 15.50 -13.77 -40.83
N THR A 145 16.63 -14.46 -40.59
CA THR A 145 17.99 -14.02 -40.99
C THR A 145 18.45 -14.64 -42.30
N ALA A 146 17.87 -15.79 -42.69
CA ALA A 146 18.19 -16.49 -43.92
C ALA A 146 17.95 -15.59 -45.16
N PRO A 147 18.96 -15.39 -46.02
CA PRO A 147 18.84 -14.55 -47.21
C PRO A 147 18.19 -15.33 -48.37
N PHE A 148 16.90 -15.65 -48.25
CA PHE A 148 16.18 -16.50 -49.23
C PHE A 148 16.25 -15.97 -50.67
N GLN A 149 16.24 -14.65 -50.87
CA GLN A 149 16.34 -14.05 -52.20
C GLN A 149 17.74 -14.17 -52.80
N SER A 150 18.79 -13.98 -52.00
CA SER A 150 20.19 -14.13 -52.44
C SER A 150 20.50 -15.60 -52.77
N LEU A 151 19.94 -16.54 -51.99
CA LEU A 151 20.04 -17.97 -52.26
C LEU A 151 19.27 -18.36 -53.52
N SER A 152 18.05 -17.85 -53.73
CA SER A 152 17.28 -18.18 -54.93
C SER A 152 17.92 -17.69 -56.22
N LEU A 153 18.54 -16.51 -56.21
CA LEU A 153 19.27 -15.97 -57.37
C LEU A 153 20.44 -16.87 -57.77
N MET A 154 20.93 -17.70 -56.85
CA MET A 154 22.05 -18.61 -57.05
C MET A 154 21.62 -20.04 -57.44
N PHE A 155 20.37 -20.44 -57.20
CA PHE A 155 19.95 -21.86 -57.25
C PHE A 155 18.76 -22.22 -58.17
N THR A 156 17.88 -21.32 -58.64
CA THR A 156 16.68 -21.74 -59.40
C THR A 156 16.21 -20.78 -60.51
N ASP A 157 15.76 -21.35 -61.65
CA ASP A 157 15.05 -20.70 -62.76
C ASP A 157 13.69 -20.09 -62.35
N HIS A 158 13.28 -19.06 -63.09
CA HIS A 158 12.33 -17.96 -62.84
C HIS A 158 10.88 -18.22 -62.33
N ASP A 159 10.44 -19.45 -62.03
CA ASP A 159 8.99 -19.74 -61.93
C ASP A 159 8.32 -19.51 -60.55
N SER A 160 9.04 -19.11 -59.48
CA SER A 160 8.45 -18.91 -58.14
C SER A 160 8.80 -17.58 -57.45
N GLU A 161 8.99 -16.51 -58.23
CA GLU A 161 9.43 -15.19 -57.74
C GLU A 161 8.56 -14.62 -56.60
N LEU A 162 7.23 -14.82 -56.63
CA LEU A 162 6.32 -14.22 -55.66
C LEU A 162 6.31 -14.93 -54.29
N GLY A 163 6.42 -16.26 -54.27
CA GLY A 163 6.49 -17.03 -53.02
C GLY A 163 7.81 -16.77 -52.28
N LEU A 164 8.90 -16.61 -53.02
CA LEU A 164 10.21 -16.28 -52.46
C LEU A 164 10.27 -14.84 -51.95
N LYS A 165 9.64 -13.89 -52.64
CA LYS A 165 9.46 -12.52 -52.13
C LYS A 165 8.61 -12.49 -50.86
N LEU A 166 7.60 -13.35 -50.74
CA LEU A 166 6.78 -13.47 -49.52
C LEU A 166 7.59 -14.00 -48.33
N LEU A 167 8.51 -14.95 -48.53
CA LEU A 167 9.42 -15.42 -47.47
C LEU A 167 10.31 -14.31 -46.91
N ASN A 168 10.59 -13.26 -47.71
CA ASN A 168 11.33 -12.09 -47.25
C ASN A 168 10.58 -11.32 -46.13
N MET A 169 9.25 -11.43 -46.06
CA MET A 169 8.45 -10.83 -44.97
C MET A 169 8.72 -11.45 -43.60
N LEU A 170 9.37 -12.63 -43.53
CA LEU A 170 9.83 -13.20 -42.27
C LEU A 170 10.84 -12.29 -41.55
N ARG A 171 11.49 -11.35 -42.25
CA ARG A 171 12.32 -10.29 -41.65
C ARG A 171 11.55 -9.44 -40.63
N LEU A 172 10.24 -9.29 -40.78
CA LEU A 172 9.40 -8.54 -39.83
C LEU A 172 9.37 -9.17 -38.43
N TRP A 173 9.72 -10.46 -38.29
CA TRP A 173 9.89 -11.10 -36.98
C TRP A 173 10.88 -10.34 -36.08
N ARG A 174 11.88 -9.67 -36.68
CA ARG A 174 12.89 -8.90 -35.96
C ARG A 174 12.30 -7.72 -35.16
N LEU A 175 11.07 -7.26 -35.48
CA LEU A 175 10.35 -6.21 -34.75
C LEU A 175 10.10 -6.53 -33.27
N ARG A 176 10.16 -7.81 -32.89
CA ARG A 176 10.13 -8.24 -31.48
C ARG A 176 11.14 -7.50 -30.60
N ARG A 177 12.32 -7.16 -31.15
CA ARG A 177 13.36 -6.39 -30.43
C ARG A 177 12.89 -4.99 -30.06
N VAL A 178 12.16 -4.32 -30.95
CA VAL A 178 11.56 -3.00 -30.69
C VAL A 178 10.49 -3.11 -29.60
N SER A 179 9.67 -4.16 -29.63
CA SER A 179 8.68 -4.43 -28.58
C SER A 179 9.32 -4.65 -27.21
N SER A 180 10.42 -5.42 -27.17
CA SER A 180 11.21 -5.63 -25.94
C SER A 180 11.83 -4.32 -25.42
N LEU A 181 12.31 -3.46 -26.32
CA LEU A 181 12.82 -2.13 -25.94
C LEU A 181 11.73 -1.29 -25.27
N PHE A 182 10.52 -1.20 -25.85
CA PHE A 182 9.42 -0.45 -25.23
C PHE A 182 9.03 -1.02 -23.87
N ALA A 183 9.00 -2.35 -23.71
CA ALA A 183 8.73 -2.99 -22.43
C ALA A 183 9.78 -2.67 -21.36
N ARG A 184 11.04 -2.41 -21.76
CA ARG A 184 12.12 -1.95 -20.86
C ARG A 184 12.00 -0.46 -20.56
N LEU A 185 11.78 0.38 -21.58
CA LEU A 185 11.63 1.83 -21.43
C LEU A 185 10.42 2.22 -20.58
N GLU A 186 9.34 1.43 -20.63
CA GLU A 186 8.16 1.65 -19.78
C GLU A 186 8.46 1.38 -18.29
N LYS A 187 9.47 0.58 -17.96
CA LYS A 187 9.88 0.24 -16.59
C LYS A 187 11.04 1.09 -16.07
N ASP A 188 11.77 1.77 -16.94
CA ASP A 188 12.91 2.61 -16.54
C ASP A 188 12.42 3.96 -15.99
N ILE A 189 12.76 4.23 -14.73
CA ILE A 189 12.36 5.40 -13.94
C ILE A 189 12.88 6.71 -14.56
N ARG A 190 13.95 6.64 -15.36
CA ARG A 190 14.54 7.83 -16.01
C ARG A 190 13.71 8.35 -17.17
N PHE A 191 12.79 7.54 -17.69
CA PHE A 191 11.93 7.89 -18.82
C PHE A 191 10.52 8.24 -18.35
N ASN A 192 9.93 9.26 -18.99
CA ASN A 192 8.54 9.61 -18.70
C ASN A 192 7.61 8.59 -19.36
N TYR A 193 6.90 7.84 -18.52
CA TYR A 193 5.91 6.84 -18.92
C TYR A 193 4.91 7.34 -19.97
N PHE A 194 4.41 8.59 -19.84
CA PHE A 194 3.45 9.17 -20.78
C PHE A 194 4.00 9.22 -22.21
N TRP A 195 5.20 9.78 -22.38
CA TRP A 195 5.82 9.96 -23.69
C TRP A 195 6.25 8.64 -24.32
N THR A 196 6.74 7.69 -23.51
CA THR A 196 7.11 6.35 -23.97
C THR A 196 5.90 5.63 -24.57
N ARG A 197 4.75 5.64 -23.87
CA ARG A 197 3.53 4.98 -24.35
C ARG A 197 2.94 5.67 -25.59
N CYS A 198 2.92 7.00 -25.65
CA CYS A 198 2.50 7.74 -26.85
C CYS A 198 3.38 7.43 -28.06
N THR A 199 4.71 7.39 -27.89
CA THR A 199 5.66 7.07 -28.97
C THR A 199 5.43 5.67 -29.52
N LYS A 200 5.17 4.69 -28.65
CA LYS A 200 4.83 3.31 -29.03
C LYS A 200 3.57 3.26 -29.90
N LEU A 201 2.50 3.95 -29.48
CA LEU A 201 1.22 3.98 -30.22
C LEU A 201 1.39 4.62 -31.60
N ILE A 202 2.05 5.78 -31.67
CA ILE A 202 2.33 6.47 -32.94
C ILE A 202 3.15 5.58 -33.88
N SER A 203 4.17 4.89 -33.36
CA SER A 203 5.03 4.00 -34.15
C SER A 203 4.23 2.84 -34.75
N VAL A 204 3.35 2.21 -33.96
CA VAL A 204 2.47 1.13 -34.43
C VAL A 204 1.51 1.63 -35.51
N THR A 205 0.89 2.79 -35.31
CA THR A 205 -0.02 3.40 -36.28
C THR A 205 0.70 3.74 -37.59
N MET A 206 1.87 4.38 -37.51
CA MET A 206 2.68 4.73 -38.69
C MET A 206 3.11 3.49 -39.48
N PHE A 207 3.51 2.42 -38.79
CA PHE A 207 3.86 1.16 -39.42
C PHE A 207 2.66 0.47 -40.09
N ALA A 208 1.48 0.51 -39.47
CA ALA A 208 0.25 -0.03 -40.06
C ALA A 208 -0.13 0.69 -41.37
N VAL A 209 -0.09 2.03 -41.37
CA VAL A 209 -0.34 2.84 -42.58
C VAL A 209 0.67 2.51 -43.68
N HIS A 210 1.95 2.45 -43.32
CA HIS A 210 3.01 2.13 -44.28
C HIS A 210 2.81 0.74 -44.92
N CYS A 211 2.58 -0.30 -44.12
CA CYS A 211 2.35 -1.66 -44.60
C CYS A 211 1.10 -1.75 -45.48
N ALA A 212 -0.03 -1.19 -45.03
CA ALA A 212 -1.28 -1.25 -45.78
C ALA A 212 -1.20 -0.51 -47.12
N GLY A 213 -0.57 0.68 -47.15
CA GLY A 213 -0.33 1.42 -48.38
C GLY A 213 0.52 0.63 -49.39
N CYS A 214 1.61 0.01 -48.92
CA CYS A 214 2.47 -0.83 -49.77
C CYS A 214 1.73 -2.06 -50.31
N PHE A 215 0.99 -2.79 -49.46
CA PHE A 215 0.21 -3.94 -49.91
C PHE A 215 -0.89 -3.56 -50.90
N ASN A 216 -1.57 -2.42 -50.71
CA ASN A 216 -2.59 -1.99 -51.65
C ASN A 216 -2.02 -1.58 -53.02
N TYR A 217 -0.85 -0.93 -53.03
CA TYR A 217 -0.13 -0.65 -54.27
C TYR A 217 0.25 -1.94 -55.00
N LEU A 218 0.76 -2.94 -54.26
CA LEU A 218 1.13 -4.23 -54.84
C LEU A 218 -0.07 -4.95 -55.48
N ILE A 219 -1.23 -4.93 -54.82
CA ILE A 219 -2.45 -5.54 -55.37
C ILE A 219 -2.84 -4.87 -56.69
N ALA A 220 -2.75 -3.54 -56.77
CA ALA A 220 -3.04 -2.79 -57.99
C ALA A 220 -2.01 -3.04 -59.10
N ASP A 221 -0.71 -3.07 -58.78
CA ASP A 221 0.32 -3.26 -59.81
C ASP A 221 0.28 -4.67 -60.43
N ARG A 222 -0.08 -5.69 -59.64
CA ARG A 222 -0.18 -7.09 -60.07
C ARG A 222 -1.53 -7.44 -60.72
N TYR A 223 -2.48 -6.50 -60.76
CA TYR A 223 -3.77 -6.74 -61.41
C TYR A 223 -3.62 -6.65 -62.94
N PRO A 224 -4.24 -7.56 -63.72
CA PRO A 224 -4.06 -7.60 -65.18
C PRO A 224 -4.50 -6.34 -65.93
N ASP A 225 -5.61 -5.72 -65.49
CA ASP A 225 -6.18 -4.52 -66.11
C ASP A 225 -5.86 -3.27 -65.28
N PRO A 226 -4.90 -2.42 -65.68
CA PRO A 226 -4.46 -1.29 -64.85
C PRO A 226 -5.58 -0.27 -64.58
N SER A 227 -6.51 -0.08 -65.52
CA SER A 227 -7.62 0.87 -65.40
C SER A 227 -8.68 0.46 -64.38
N ARG A 228 -8.76 -0.82 -64.00
CA ARG A 228 -9.72 -1.36 -63.02
C ARG A 228 -9.07 -1.56 -61.65
N THR A 229 -8.37 -0.53 -61.20
CA THR A 229 -7.70 -0.50 -59.90
C THR A 229 -7.95 0.84 -59.22
N TRP A 230 -7.85 0.88 -57.89
CA TRP A 230 -8.08 2.10 -57.10
C TRP A 230 -7.25 3.31 -57.53
N ILE A 231 -6.02 3.09 -58.02
CA ILE A 231 -5.13 4.16 -58.50
C ILE A 231 -5.26 4.38 -60.00
N GLY A 232 -5.45 3.32 -60.79
CA GLY A 232 -5.47 3.40 -62.26
C GLY A 232 -6.77 3.97 -62.83
N ALA A 233 -7.87 3.92 -62.08
CA ALA A 233 -9.11 4.59 -62.45
C ALA A 233 -8.96 6.13 -62.48
N VAL A 234 -8.15 6.68 -61.58
CA VAL A 234 -7.85 8.13 -61.50
C VAL A 234 -6.63 8.50 -62.35
N TYR A 235 -5.60 7.64 -62.33
CA TYR A 235 -4.32 7.85 -63.02
C TYR A 235 -4.02 6.68 -63.98
N PRO A 236 -4.50 6.73 -65.24
CA PRO A 236 -4.36 5.62 -66.18
C PRO A 236 -2.91 5.15 -66.42
N ASN A 237 -1.94 6.05 -66.33
CA ASN A 237 -0.50 5.77 -66.54
C ASN A 237 0.31 5.75 -65.24
N PHE A 238 -0.28 5.41 -64.09
CA PHE A 238 0.39 5.47 -62.77
C PHE A 238 1.73 4.72 -62.71
N LYS A 239 1.91 3.66 -63.51
CA LYS A 239 3.16 2.88 -63.60
C LYS A 239 4.34 3.64 -64.22
N GLN A 240 4.11 4.81 -64.83
CA GLN A 240 5.17 5.67 -65.40
C GLN A 240 5.54 6.84 -64.48
N HIS A 241 4.73 7.13 -63.46
CA HIS A 241 4.98 8.22 -62.51
C HIS A 241 6.20 7.94 -61.64
N SER A 242 6.75 8.97 -60.98
CA SER A 242 7.87 8.77 -60.07
C SER A 242 7.51 7.82 -58.91
N LEU A 243 8.50 7.14 -58.33
CA LEU A 243 8.27 6.29 -57.14
C LEU A 243 7.71 7.10 -55.96
N TRP A 244 8.12 8.36 -55.85
CA TRP A 244 7.64 9.27 -54.82
C TRP A 244 6.14 9.52 -54.93
N ASP A 245 5.65 9.84 -56.14
CA ASP A 245 4.22 10.11 -56.35
C ASP A 245 3.38 8.87 -56.03
N ARG A 246 3.80 7.70 -56.53
CA ARG A 246 3.08 6.44 -56.25
C ARG A 246 3.05 6.13 -54.76
N TYR A 247 4.18 6.26 -54.07
CA TYR A 247 4.27 6.00 -52.64
C TYR A 247 3.39 6.97 -51.83
N VAL A 248 3.46 8.28 -52.12
CA VAL A 248 2.66 9.29 -51.43
C VAL A 248 1.17 9.05 -51.65
N THR A 249 0.75 8.74 -52.87
CA THR A 249 -0.65 8.41 -53.19
C THR A 249 -1.13 7.16 -52.42
N SER A 250 -0.30 6.13 -52.30
CA SER A 250 -0.62 4.91 -51.52
C SER A 250 -0.71 5.16 -50.02
N ILE A 251 0.18 5.98 -49.46
CA ILE A 251 0.12 6.38 -48.05
C ILE A 251 -1.10 7.26 -47.79
N TYR A 252 -1.41 8.19 -48.70
CA TYR A 252 -2.61 9.04 -48.63
C TYR A 252 -3.90 8.21 -48.61
N TRP A 253 -4.02 7.20 -49.48
CA TRP A 253 -5.15 6.27 -49.43
C TRP A 253 -5.21 5.51 -48.09
N SER A 254 -4.07 5.03 -47.60
CA SER A 254 -4.02 4.21 -46.39
C SER A 254 -4.37 5.01 -45.13
N ILE A 255 -3.87 6.25 -45.00
CA ILE A 255 -4.14 7.12 -43.86
C ILE A 255 -5.60 7.60 -43.86
N THR A 256 -6.16 8.00 -45.01
CA THR A 256 -7.56 8.47 -45.12
C THR A 256 -8.57 7.37 -44.79
N THR A 257 -8.22 6.11 -45.09
CA THR A 257 -9.01 4.93 -44.71
C THR A 257 -8.83 4.57 -43.24
N LEU A 258 -7.60 4.65 -42.71
CA LEU A 258 -7.32 4.39 -41.28
C LEU A 258 -8.03 5.39 -40.36
N THR A 259 -7.96 6.68 -40.68
CA THR A 259 -8.61 7.76 -39.91
C THR A 259 -10.11 7.86 -40.19
N THR A 260 -10.67 6.90 -40.93
CA THR A 260 -12.11 6.81 -41.27
C THR A 260 -12.65 8.09 -41.92
N THR A 261 -11.82 8.82 -42.67
CA THR A 261 -12.21 10.05 -43.35
C THR A 261 -12.92 9.75 -44.66
N GLY A 262 -12.32 8.87 -45.49
CA GLY A 262 -12.96 8.28 -46.67
C GLY A 262 -13.53 9.30 -47.66
N TYR A 263 -12.69 10.16 -48.26
CA TYR A 263 -13.13 11.15 -49.26
C TYR A 263 -13.83 10.54 -50.49
N GLY A 264 -13.50 9.30 -50.83
CA GLY A 264 -14.08 8.56 -51.97
C GLY A 264 -13.35 8.77 -53.30
N ASP A 265 -12.32 9.60 -53.31
CA ASP A 265 -11.42 9.84 -54.45
C ASP A 265 -10.63 8.58 -54.86
N LEU A 266 -10.23 7.76 -53.89
CA LEU A 266 -9.50 6.51 -54.09
C LEU A 266 -10.26 5.35 -53.46
N HIS A 267 -10.97 4.57 -54.28
CA HIS A 267 -11.80 3.45 -53.82
C HIS A 267 -11.53 2.18 -54.64
N ALA A 268 -11.86 1.03 -54.07
CA ALA A 268 -11.63 -0.26 -54.71
C ALA A 268 -12.57 -0.47 -55.90
N GLU A 269 -12.02 -0.80 -57.06
CA GLU A 269 -12.77 -1.06 -58.30
C GLU A 269 -12.88 -2.56 -58.62
N ASN A 270 -11.88 -3.34 -58.17
CA ASN A 270 -11.84 -4.77 -58.40
C ASN A 270 -12.23 -5.58 -57.13
N PRO A 271 -12.75 -6.81 -57.29
CA PRO A 271 -13.17 -7.62 -56.15
C PRO A 271 -12.02 -8.00 -55.20
N ARG A 272 -10.77 -8.01 -55.67
CA ARG A 272 -9.59 -8.35 -54.86
C ARG A 272 -9.24 -7.22 -53.89
N GLU A 273 -9.25 -5.99 -54.36
CA GLU A 273 -9.11 -4.76 -53.57
C GLU A 273 -10.29 -4.63 -52.61
N MET A 274 -11.53 -4.87 -53.06
CA MET A 274 -12.70 -4.83 -52.17
C MET A 274 -12.55 -5.78 -50.98
N LEU A 275 -12.08 -7.02 -51.21
CA LEU A 275 -11.82 -7.98 -50.15
C LEU A 275 -10.72 -7.48 -49.19
N PHE A 276 -9.62 -6.93 -49.72
CA PHE A 276 -8.56 -6.36 -48.90
C PHE A 276 -9.06 -5.17 -48.05
N TYR A 277 -9.90 -4.31 -48.62
CA TYR A 277 -10.46 -3.14 -47.93
C TYR A 277 -11.37 -3.57 -46.79
N ILE A 278 -12.17 -4.63 -46.97
CA ILE A 278 -13.00 -5.20 -45.88
C ILE A 278 -12.12 -5.60 -44.70
N PHE A 279 -11.06 -6.39 -44.93
CA PHE A 279 -10.15 -6.80 -43.86
C PHE A 279 -9.42 -5.62 -43.21
N TYR A 280 -8.97 -4.66 -44.02
CA TYR A 280 -8.28 -3.47 -43.52
C TYR A 280 -9.21 -2.57 -42.70
N MET A 281 -10.47 -2.40 -43.09
CA MET A 281 -11.47 -1.65 -42.32
C MET A 281 -11.77 -2.31 -40.97
N PHE A 282 -11.90 -3.64 -40.91
CA PHE A 282 -12.04 -4.36 -39.63
C PHE A 282 -10.81 -4.17 -38.72
N PHE A 283 -9.61 -4.24 -39.30
CA PHE A 283 -8.37 -3.97 -38.58
C PHE A 283 -8.33 -2.51 -38.06
N ASN A 284 -8.73 -1.53 -38.87
CA ASN A 284 -8.75 -0.12 -38.50
C ASN A 284 -9.73 0.17 -37.37
N LEU A 285 -10.90 -0.49 -37.37
CA LEU A 285 -11.87 -0.41 -36.27
C LEU A 285 -11.23 -0.86 -34.95
N GLY A 286 -10.55 -2.01 -34.94
CA GLY A 286 -9.84 -2.53 -33.78
C GLY A 286 -8.68 -1.64 -33.32
N LEU A 287 -7.85 -1.17 -34.26
CA LEU A 287 -6.71 -0.31 -33.99
C LEU A 287 -7.15 1.05 -33.41
N THR A 288 -8.22 1.64 -33.94
CA THR A 288 -8.77 2.91 -33.47
C THR A 288 -9.35 2.78 -32.06
N ALA A 289 -10.09 1.71 -31.79
CA ALA A 289 -10.58 1.40 -30.44
C ALA A 289 -9.44 1.21 -29.43
N TYR A 290 -8.37 0.52 -29.84
CA TYR A 290 -7.16 0.36 -29.03
C TYR A 290 -6.45 1.69 -28.75
N LEU A 291 -6.30 2.56 -29.75
CA LEU A 291 -5.72 3.90 -29.58
C LEU A 291 -6.54 4.74 -28.59
N ILE A 292 -7.86 4.80 -28.76
CA ILE A 292 -8.77 5.55 -27.88
C ILE A 292 -8.68 5.02 -26.45
N GLY A 293 -8.74 3.70 -26.25
CA GLY A 293 -8.67 3.09 -24.91
C GLY A 293 -7.36 3.43 -24.17
N ASN A 294 -6.23 3.39 -24.88
CA ASN A 294 -4.94 3.76 -24.30
C ASN A 294 -4.84 5.25 -23.97
N MET A 295 -5.32 6.11 -24.87
CA MET A 295 -5.32 7.57 -24.64
C MET A 295 -6.21 7.94 -23.46
N THR A 296 -7.38 7.31 -23.33
CA THR A 296 -8.29 7.52 -22.19
C THR A 296 -7.62 7.14 -20.87
N ASN A 297 -6.98 5.96 -20.79
CA ASN A 297 -6.26 5.54 -19.57
C ASN A 297 -5.18 6.57 -19.18
N LEU A 298 -4.44 7.06 -20.18
CA LEU A 298 -3.38 8.03 -19.95
C LEU A 298 -3.90 9.40 -19.47
N VAL A 299 -5.01 9.89 -20.04
CA VAL A 299 -5.69 11.12 -19.63
C VAL A 299 -6.26 11.01 -18.22
N VAL A 300 -6.87 9.87 -17.88
CA VAL A 300 -7.39 9.60 -16.53
C VAL A 300 -6.27 9.67 -15.50
N HIS A 301 -5.13 9.02 -15.78
CA HIS A 301 -3.99 9.06 -14.88
C HIS A 301 -3.42 10.47 -14.71
N TRP A 302 -3.28 11.24 -15.81
CA TRP A 302 -2.79 12.61 -15.78
C TRP A 302 -3.67 13.54 -14.93
N THR A 303 -4.98 13.38 -15.02
CA THR A 303 -5.97 14.27 -14.37
C THR A 303 -6.39 13.82 -12.96
N SER A 304 -5.98 12.63 -12.52
CA SER A 304 -6.34 12.00 -11.24
C SER A 304 -6.21 12.93 -10.03
N ARG A 305 -5.06 13.60 -9.87
CA ARG A 305 -4.79 14.51 -8.74
C ARG A 305 -5.81 15.64 -8.63
N THR A 306 -6.06 16.35 -9.74
CA THR A 306 -7.01 17.46 -9.78
C THR A 306 -8.45 16.97 -9.61
N ARG A 307 -8.76 15.78 -10.13
CA ARG A 307 -10.06 15.15 -9.97
C ARG A 307 -10.34 14.84 -8.49
N ASN A 308 -9.44 14.15 -7.80
CA ASN A 308 -9.59 13.80 -6.38
C ASN A 308 -9.78 15.04 -5.49
N PHE A 309 -9.03 16.12 -5.77
CA PHE A 309 -9.22 17.40 -5.11
C PHE A 309 -10.63 17.97 -5.31
N ARG A 310 -11.11 18.04 -6.57
CA ARG A 310 -12.46 18.54 -6.86
C ARG A 310 -13.55 17.67 -6.24
N ASP A 311 -13.35 16.36 -6.21
CA ASP A 311 -14.25 15.42 -5.56
C ASP A 311 -14.33 15.67 -4.04
N THR A 312 -13.19 15.92 -3.40
CA THR A 312 -13.11 16.27 -1.97
C THR A 312 -13.80 17.61 -1.68
N VAL A 313 -13.54 18.64 -2.50
CA VAL A 313 -14.20 19.95 -2.37
C VAL A 313 -15.71 19.84 -2.52
N ARG A 314 -16.18 19.07 -3.50
CA ARG A 314 -17.60 18.82 -3.72
C ARG A 314 -18.25 18.11 -2.54
N ALA A 315 -17.66 17.01 -2.06
CA ALA A 315 -18.19 16.28 -0.91
C ALA A 315 -18.26 17.16 0.34
N ALA A 316 -17.24 17.98 0.60
CA ALA A 316 -17.23 18.92 1.70
C ALA A 316 -18.30 20.03 1.53
N SER A 317 -18.48 20.55 0.32
CA SER A 317 -19.54 21.53 0.03
C SER A 317 -20.93 20.93 0.24
N GLU A 318 -21.18 19.70 -0.22
CA GLU A 318 -22.44 18.99 0.00
C GLU A 318 -22.71 18.76 1.49
N PHE A 319 -21.69 18.38 2.25
CA PHE A 319 -21.77 18.24 3.71
C PHE A 319 -22.15 19.55 4.40
N VAL A 320 -21.52 20.66 4.01
CA VAL A 320 -21.79 22.00 4.55
C VAL A 320 -23.24 22.42 4.27
N THR A 321 -23.69 22.28 3.02
CA THR A 321 -25.04 22.68 2.62
C THR A 321 -26.10 21.82 3.27
N ARG A 322 -25.89 20.49 3.32
CA ARG A 322 -26.84 19.54 3.92
C ARG A 322 -27.07 19.81 5.41
N ASN A 323 -26.02 20.21 6.13
CA ASN A 323 -26.07 20.48 7.56
C ASN A 323 -26.30 21.97 7.90
N GLN A 324 -26.54 22.83 6.90
CA GLN A 324 -26.82 24.26 7.09
C GLN A 324 -25.77 24.97 7.96
N LEU A 325 -24.48 24.67 7.75
CA LEU A 325 -23.41 25.31 8.52
C LEU A 325 -23.32 26.80 8.18
N SER A 326 -22.88 27.60 9.16
CA SER A 326 -22.72 29.05 8.95
C SER A 326 -21.72 29.36 7.82
N PRO A 327 -21.89 30.47 7.08
CA PRO A 327 -20.97 30.87 6.01
C PRO A 327 -19.51 30.95 6.46
N ARG A 328 -19.28 31.34 7.73
CA ARG A 328 -17.95 31.40 8.31
C ARG A 328 -17.27 30.04 8.41
N ILE A 329 -18.01 29.01 8.84
CA ILE A 329 -17.49 27.63 8.93
C ILE A 329 -17.28 27.04 7.53
N GLN A 330 -18.17 27.36 6.59
CA GLN A 330 -18.02 26.97 5.18
C GLN A 330 -16.70 27.48 4.60
N ASP A 331 -16.43 28.78 4.74
CA ASP A 331 -15.19 29.39 4.23
C ASP A 331 -13.95 28.80 4.90
N GLN A 332 -14.03 28.47 6.19
CA GLN A 332 -12.95 27.80 6.91
C GLN A 332 -12.67 26.40 6.33
N ILE A 333 -13.70 25.57 6.14
CA ILE A 333 -13.54 24.23 5.58
C ILE A 333 -12.98 24.30 4.15
N MET A 334 -13.52 25.17 3.30
CA MET A 334 -13.07 25.32 1.91
C MET A 334 -11.63 25.83 1.84
N SER A 335 -11.27 26.83 2.66
CA SER A 335 -9.92 27.37 2.73
C SER A 335 -8.94 26.32 3.19
N HIS A 336 -9.30 25.52 4.21
CA HIS A 336 -8.46 24.43 4.71
C HIS A 336 -8.23 23.37 3.62
N ILE A 337 -9.25 22.93 2.88
CA ILE A 337 -9.09 21.94 1.81
C ILE A 337 -8.21 22.50 0.67
N CYS A 338 -8.41 23.75 0.27
CA CYS A 338 -7.59 24.39 -0.76
C CYS A 338 -6.12 24.51 -0.35
N LEU A 339 -5.88 24.89 0.90
CA LEU A 339 -4.56 25.02 1.48
C LEU A 339 -3.87 23.66 1.63
N ARG A 340 -4.62 22.63 2.06
CA ARG A 340 -4.17 21.24 2.10
C ARG A 340 -3.74 20.76 0.71
N PHE A 341 -4.53 20.99 -0.33
CA PHE A 341 -4.17 20.57 -1.70
C PHE A 341 -2.90 21.26 -2.22
N LYS A 342 -2.74 22.56 -1.94
CA LYS A 342 -1.51 23.30 -2.30
C LYS A 342 -0.26 22.76 -1.60
N THR A 343 -0.43 22.24 -0.38
CA THR A 343 0.65 21.74 0.48
C THR A 343 0.77 20.22 0.48
N GLU A 344 -0.11 19.50 -0.21
CA GLU A 344 -0.17 18.03 -0.25
C GLU A 344 1.11 17.42 -0.84
N GLY A 345 1.73 18.08 -1.82
CA GLY A 345 3.02 17.68 -2.36
C GLY A 345 4.19 17.75 -1.35
N LEU A 346 3.97 18.40 -0.20
CA LEU A 346 4.94 18.49 0.90
C LEU A 346 4.66 17.43 1.99
N LYS A 347 3.48 16.80 2.00
CA LYS A 347 3.16 15.70 2.91
C LYS A 347 3.86 14.42 2.44
N GLN A 348 5.16 14.33 2.71
CA GLN A 348 6.02 13.20 2.35
C GLN A 348 5.82 11.96 3.25
N GLN A 349 4.92 12.00 4.23
CA GLN A 349 4.78 10.94 5.24
C GLN A 349 4.46 9.57 4.64
N GLU A 350 3.58 9.49 3.65
CA GLU A 350 3.25 8.22 2.98
C GLU A 350 4.46 7.65 2.24
N THR A 351 5.26 8.51 1.60
CA THR A 351 6.50 8.11 0.94
C THR A 351 7.54 7.65 1.95
N LEU A 352 7.74 8.37 3.05
CA LEU A 352 8.68 8.00 4.11
C LEU A 352 8.28 6.70 4.81
N ASN A 353 6.98 6.45 5.01
CA ASN A 353 6.46 5.22 5.59
C ASN A 353 6.64 4.00 4.68
N SER A 354 6.79 4.19 3.36
CA SER A 354 7.13 3.11 2.44
C SER A 354 8.60 2.68 2.52
N LEU A 355 9.46 3.50 3.14
CA LEU A 355 10.88 3.19 3.29
C LEU A 355 11.13 2.30 4.52
N PRO A 356 12.12 1.39 4.46
CA PRO A 356 12.57 0.64 5.62
C PRO A 356 13.00 1.55 6.78
N LYS A 357 12.75 1.11 8.04
CA LYS A 357 13.06 1.88 9.26
C LYS A 357 14.49 2.42 9.25
N ALA A 358 15.49 1.62 8.86
CA ALA A 358 16.89 2.04 8.85
C ALA A 358 17.16 3.25 7.92
N ILE A 359 16.57 3.26 6.72
CA ILE A 359 16.72 4.37 5.76
C ILE A 359 16.00 5.60 6.30
N ARG A 360 14.79 5.43 6.82
CA ARG A 360 14.02 6.51 7.45
C ARG A 360 14.77 7.14 8.63
N SER A 361 15.37 6.32 9.50
CA SER A 361 16.20 6.79 10.61
C SER A 361 17.43 7.55 10.12
N SER A 362 18.13 7.05 9.09
CA SER A 362 19.29 7.76 8.51
C SER A 362 18.90 9.12 7.91
N ILE A 363 17.76 9.21 7.23
CA ILE A 363 17.20 10.47 6.71
C ILE A 363 16.88 11.42 7.87
N ALA A 364 16.17 10.94 8.88
CA ALA A 364 15.78 11.74 10.04
C ALA A 364 17.00 12.28 10.78
N GLN A 365 18.04 11.47 10.98
CA GLN A 365 19.30 11.88 11.59
C GLN A 365 19.98 13.00 10.79
N HIS A 366 20.10 12.84 9.48
CA HIS A 366 20.73 13.86 8.64
C HIS A 366 19.94 15.18 8.63
N LEU A 367 18.61 15.11 8.63
CA LEU A 367 17.75 16.29 8.54
C LEU A 367 17.58 17.01 9.89
N PHE A 368 17.45 16.29 11.00
CA PHE A 368 16.91 16.85 12.24
C PHE A 368 17.87 16.87 13.44
N LEU A 369 18.98 16.13 13.40
CA LEU A 369 19.92 16.05 14.54
C LEU A 369 20.39 17.44 15.01
N HIS A 370 20.75 18.31 14.07
CA HIS A 370 21.23 19.67 14.36
C HIS A 370 20.17 20.58 15.01
N ILE A 371 18.89 20.26 14.83
CA ILE A 371 17.76 21.00 15.41
C ILE A 371 17.57 20.56 16.86
N LEU A 372 17.60 19.25 17.10
CA LEU A 372 17.47 18.70 18.45
C LEU A 372 18.61 19.13 19.38
N GLN A 373 19.85 19.20 18.88
CA GLN A 373 21.00 19.68 19.66
C GLN A 373 20.81 21.13 20.17
N LYS A 374 20.00 21.94 19.48
CA LYS A 374 19.72 23.33 19.87
C LYS A 374 18.50 23.45 20.79
N ALA A 375 17.63 22.44 20.81
CA ALA A 375 16.41 22.45 21.61
C ALA A 375 16.75 22.48 23.10
N TYR A 376 16.09 23.36 23.85
CA TYR A 376 16.43 23.64 25.25
C TYR A 376 16.37 22.38 26.14
N LEU A 377 15.45 21.48 25.83
CA LEU A 377 15.18 20.29 26.63
C LEU A 377 16.34 19.28 26.56
N PHE A 378 17.04 19.23 25.43
CA PHE A 378 18.11 18.26 25.15
C PHE A 378 19.53 18.83 25.31
N GLN A 379 19.67 20.03 25.86
CA GLN A 379 20.99 20.60 26.12
C GLN A 379 21.74 19.79 27.18
N GLY A 380 22.96 19.34 26.86
CA GLY A 380 23.81 18.56 27.75
C GLY A 380 23.54 17.05 27.74
N VAL A 381 22.72 16.56 26.80
CA VAL A 381 22.44 15.14 26.58
C VAL A 381 23.42 14.55 25.57
N SER A 382 23.76 13.26 25.68
CA SER A 382 24.66 12.60 24.73
C SER A 382 24.11 12.50 23.30
N ASP A 383 25.01 12.55 22.31
CA ASP A 383 24.63 12.40 20.90
C ASP A 383 24.02 11.01 20.62
N ASP A 384 24.46 9.95 21.29
CA ASP A 384 23.91 8.59 21.19
C ASP A 384 22.42 8.54 21.58
N PHE A 385 22.06 9.25 22.64
CA PHE A 385 20.66 9.40 23.04
C PHE A 385 19.85 10.19 22.01
N LEU A 386 20.41 11.27 21.46
CA LEU A 386 19.78 12.05 20.39
C LEU A 386 19.55 11.20 19.13
N PHE A 387 20.52 10.36 18.74
CA PHE A 387 20.37 9.45 17.60
C PHE A 387 19.22 8.47 17.78
N GLN A 388 19.05 7.92 18.99
CA GLN A 388 17.92 7.06 19.33
C GLN A 388 16.59 7.83 19.26
N LEU A 389 16.58 9.06 19.77
CA LEU A 389 15.38 9.89 19.82
C LEU A 389 14.89 10.30 18.42
N VAL A 390 15.81 10.80 17.57
CA VAL A 390 15.49 11.21 16.18
C VAL A 390 14.93 10.05 15.36
N SER A 391 15.35 8.82 15.65
CA SER A 391 14.90 7.62 14.94
C SER A 391 13.43 7.25 15.20
N GLU A 392 12.87 7.73 16.32
CA GLU A 392 11.46 7.55 16.70
C GLU A 392 10.61 8.82 16.46
N MET A 393 11.21 9.90 15.94
CA MET A 393 10.48 11.11 15.58
C MET A 393 9.88 11.01 14.18
N ASP A 394 8.66 11.51 14.05
CA ASP A 394 7.96 11.65 12.77
C ASP A 394 7.91 13.14 12.37
N ALA A 395 8.21 13.43 11.10
CA ALA A 395 8.19 14.79 10.58
C ALA A 395 6.87 15.06 9.86
N GLU A 396 6.09 16.02 10.36
CA GLU A 396 4.78 16.38 9.84
C GLU A 396 4.77 17.82 9.33
N TYR A 397 4.02 18.06 8.25
CA TYR A 397 3.79 19.41 7.71
C TYR A 397 2.37 19.87 8.02
N PHE A 398 2.28 21.01 8.70
CA PHE A 398 1.02 21.65 9.05
C PHE A 398 0.84 22.94 8.24
N PRO A 399 -0.25 23.08 7.48
CA PRO A 399 -0.58 24.33 6.81
C PRO A 399 -0.91 25.44 7.83
N PRO A 400 -0.92 26.73 7.41
CA PRO A 400 -1.27 27.84 8.30
C PRO A 400 -2.72 27.78 8.80
N LYS A 401 -2.94 28.29 10.01
CA LYS A 401 -4.22 28.33 10.74
C LYS A 401 -4.77 26.96 11.14
N GLU A 402 -3.90 25.99 11.29
CA GLU A 402 -4.24 24.66 11.80
C GLU A 402 -3.91 24.58 13.30
N ASP A 403 -4.83 24.00 14.07
CA ASP A 403 -4.65 23.76 15.49
C ASP A 403 -3.94 22.42 15.67
N VAL A 404 -2.69 22.47 16.11
CA VAL A 404 -1.83 21.29 16.34
C VAL A 404 -2.16 20.62 17.67
N ILE A 405 -2.45 21.44 18.69
CA ILE A 405 -2.84 20.99 20.04
C ILE A 405 -4.05 21.81 20.48
N LEU A 406 -5.02 21.18 21.13
CA LEU A 406 -6.14 21.87 21.77
C LEU A 406 -5.90 22.03 23.29
N GLN A 407 -6.35 23.15 23.85
CA GLN A 407 -6.33 23.37 25.29
C GLN A 407 -7.19 22.30 26.01
N HIS A 408 -6.71 21.81 27.15
CA HIS A 408 -7.29 20.72 27.96
C HIS A 408 -7.32 19.34 27.29
N GLU A 409 -6.68 19.18 26.14
CA GLU A 409 -6.48 17.87 25.53
C GLU A 409 -5.50 17.04 26.36
N ALA A 410 -5.70 15.72 26.38
CA ALA A 410 -4.78 14.79 27.00
C ALA A 410 -3.44 14.78 26.23
N PRO A 411 -2.29 14.87 26.91
CA PRO A 411 -1.00 14.95 26.24
C PRO A 411 -0.63 13.60 25.60
N THR A 412 -0.51 13.58 24.28
CA THR A 412 -0.08 12.39 23.51
C THR A 412 1.37 12.50 23.06
N ASP A 413 1.77 13.67 22.58
CA ASP A 413 3.01 13.86 21.85
C ASP A 413 3.69 15.18 22.24
N LEU A 414 5.01 15.18 22.06
CA LEU A 414 5.87 16.34 22.19
C LEU A 414 6.22 16.86 20.79
N TYR A 415 6.23 18.18 20.63
CA TYR A 415 6.41 18.82 19.33
C TYR A 415 7.63 19.75 19.32
N ILE A 416 8.41 19.69 18.24
CA ILE A 416 9.56 20.58 18.00
C ILE A 416 9.32 21.30 16.67
N LEU A 417 9.35 22.63 16.69
CA LEU A 417 9.13 23.43 15.50
C LEU A 417 10.45 23.54 14.70
N VAL A 418 10.47 22.99 13.48
CA VAL A 418 11.64 23.05 12.59
C VAL A 418 11.66 24.34 11.79
N SER A 419 10.50 24.72 11.24
CA SER A 419 10.32 25.94 10.45
C SER A 419 8.90 26.44 10.58
N GLY A 420 8.70 27.76 10.43
CA GLY A 420 7.40 28.41 10.57
C GLY A 420 7.23 29.05 11.96
N ALA A 421 5.99 29.40 12.28
CA ALA A 421 5.63 30.02 13.55
C ALA A 421 4.28 29.51 14.04
N VAL A 422 4.18 29.33 15.36
CA VAL A 422 2.99 28.82 16.05
C VAL A 422 2.63 29.80 17.17
N ASN A 423 1.36 30.21 17.22
CA ASN A 423 0.83 30.99 18.33
C ASN A 423 0.27 30.04 19.39
N LEU A 424 0.75 30.19 20.63
CA LEU A 424 0.18 29.53 21.79
C LEU A 424 -0.90 30.43 22.38
N ILE A 425 -2.11 29.90 22.49
CA ILE A 425 -3.30 30.67 22.85
C ILE A 425 -3.98 30.00 24.03
N SER A 426 -4.23 30.74 25.10
CA SER A 426 -4.93 30.26 26.29
C SER A 426 -6.26 30.98 26.46
N HIS A 427 -7.34 30.24 26.72
CA HIS A 427 -8.59 30.83 27.19
C HIS A 427 -8.46 31.18 28.67
N ALA A 428 -8.69 32.46 29.00
CA ALA A 428 -8.81 32.91 30.39
C ALA A 428 -10.27 32.67 30.85
N ASP A 429 -10.46 31.79 31.82
CA ASP A 429 -11.74 31.63 32.51
C ASP A 429 -11.96 32.81 33.48
N GLY A 430 -12.73 33.81 33.05
CA GLY A 430 -13.11 34.94 33.91
C GLY A 430 -14.10 35.91 33.26
N HIS A 431 -15.39 35.71 33.58
CA HIS A 431 -16.55 36.60 33.42
C HIS A 431 -16.63 37.61 32.25
N ASP A 432 -17.59 37.35 31.35
CA ASP A 432 -18.43 38.32 30.63
C ASP A 432 -17.81 39.65 30.20
N GLN A 433 -17.02 39.63 29.13
CA GLN A 433 -17.16 40.51 27.95
C GLN A 433 -16.03 40.24 26.96
N VAL A 434 -16.41 39.76 25.77
CA VAL A 434 -15.54 39.51 24.59
C VAL A 434 -14.47 38.45 24.85
N CYS A 435 -14.60 37.29 24.19
CA CYS A 435 -13.59 36.25 24.16
C CYS A 435 -12.34 36.73 23.41
N ASP A 436 -11.54 37.60 24.03
CA ASP A 436 -10.24 37.97 23.52
C ASP A 436 -9.31 36.78 23.73
N LEU A 437 -9.01 36.08 22.63
CA LEU A 437 -7.94 35.09 22.57
C LEU A 437 -6.63 35.79 22.92
N GLN A 438 -6.16 35.64 24.14
CA GLN A 438 -4.87 36.18 24.53
C GLN A 438 -3.78 35.25 24.01
N VAL A 439 -3.02 35.72 23.02
CA VAL A 439 -1.79 35.05 22.57
C VAL A 439 -0.78 35.17 23.71
N THR A 440 -0.55 34.07 24.40
CA THR A 440 0.33 34.01 25.58
C THR A 440 1.79 34.00 25.15
N GLU A 441 2.12 33.27 24.08
CA GLU A 441 3.49 33.12 23.59
C GLU A 441 3.50 32.79 22.09
N LYS A 442 4.55 33.22 21.37
CA LYS A 442 4.78 32.83 19.98
C LYS A 442 6.01 31.93 19.93
N ALA A 443 5.82 30.69 19.48
CA ALA A 443 6.91 29.76 19.24
C ALA A 443 7.48 29.98 17.83
N ALA A 444 8.79 30.15 17.75
CA ALA A 444 9.56 30.29 16.52
C ALA A 444 10.33 29.00 16.20
N ALA A 445 10.96 28.96 15.03
CA ALA A 445 11.76 27.81 14.61
C ALA A 445 12.87 27.50 15.63
N GLY A 446 12.94 26.24 16.07
CA GLY A 446 13.81 25.74 17.13
C GLY A 446 13.13 25.62 18.50
N ASP A 447 11.97 26.26 18.69
CA ASP A 447 11.21 26.15 19.93
C ASP A 447 10.42 24.84 20.00
N MET A 448 10.05 24.48 21.22
CA MET A 448 9.31 23.27 21.54
C MET A 448 7.99 23.60 22.24
N PHE A 449 7.00 22.75 22.07
CA PHE A 449 5.72 22.87 22.77
C PHE A 449 5.07 21.49 23.02
N GLY A 450 4.15 21.44 23.98
CA GLY A 450 3.47 20.21 24.42
C GLY A 450 4.27 19.32 25.40
N GLU A 451 5.54 19.64 25.67
CA GLU A 451 6.44 18.88 26.52
C GLU A 451 6.01 18.86 28.00
N VAL A 452 5.42 19.95 28.49
CA VAL A 452 4.90 20.04 29.85
C VAL A 452 3.77 19.05 30.05
N GLY A 453 2.90 18.90 29.06
CA GLY A 453 1.82 17.93 29.11
C GLY A 453 2.35 16.51 29.21
N VAL A 454 3.30 16.15 28.34
CA VAL A 454 3.86 14.79 28.27
C VAL A 454 4.67 14.45 29.53
N LEU A 455 5.55 15.33 29.99
CA LEU A 455 6.47 15.04 31.10
C LEU A 455 5.85 15.19 32.48
N CYS A 456 4.89 16.11 32.64
CA CYS A 456 4.19 16.30 33.91
C CYS A 456 2.87 15.54 34.00
N CYS A 457 2.48 14.80 32.94
CA CYS A 457 1.20 14.10 32.83
C CYS A 457 0.00 15.02 33.13
N ARG A 458 0.03 16.24 32.58
CA ARG A 458 -1.04 17.25 32.76
C ARG A 458 -1.75 17.56 31.44
N PRO A 459 -3.04 17.93 31.46
CA PRO A 459 -3.73 18.43 30.28
C PRO A 459 -3.01 19.63 29.67
N GLN A 460 -3.11 19.79 28.35
CA GLN A 460 -2.41 20.86 27.64
C GLN A 460 -2.91 22.25 28.07
N PRO A 461 -2.02 23.17 28.47
CA PRO A 461 -2.41 24.46 29.04
C PRO A 461 -2.86 25.50 28.00
N TYR A 462 -2.58 25.26 26.72
CA TYR A 462 -2.87 26.18 25.61
C TYR A 462 -3.29 25.41 24.35
N THR A 463 -3.89 26.15 23.41
CA THR A 463 -4.10 25.74 22.02
C THR A 463 -2.92 26.23 21.18
N ALA A 464 -2.29 25.34 20.41
CA ALA A 464 -1.17 25.67 19.54
C ALA A 464 -1.66 25.82 18.09
N ARG A 465 -1.72 27.05 17.56
CA ARG A 465 -2.22 27.35 16.21
C ARG A 465 -1.11 27.83 15.28
N THR A 466 -0.94 27.18 14.14
CA THR A 466 0.05 27.60 13.13
C THR A 466 -0.33 28.96 12.51
N THR A 467 0.65 29.83 12.29
CA THR A 467 0.44 31.11 11.56
C THR A 467 0.89 31.01 10.11
N GLU A 468 1.95 30.25 9.87
CA GLU A 468 2.58 30.01 8.57
C GLU A 468 2.61 28.50 8.29
N LEU A 469 3.11 28.10 7.12
CA LEU A 469 3.39 26.70 6.86
C LEU A 469 4.48 26.23 7.84
N CYS A 470 4.13 25.29 8.69
CA CYS A 470 5.01 24.79 9.74
C CYS A 470 5.47 23.38 9.44
N GLN A 471 6.77 23.14 9.60
CA GLN A 471 7.34 21.80 9.67
C GLN A 471 7.57 21.48 11.14
N ILE A 472 6.95 20.42 11.63
CA ILE A 472 6.92 20.08 13.06
C ILE A 472 7.36 18.64 13.21
N LEU A 473 8.33 18.40 14.09
CA LEU A 473 8.71 17.07 14.50
C LEU A 473 7.84 16.65 15.67
N ARG A 474 7.26 15.46 15.55
CA ARG A 474 6.41 14.85 16.56
C ARG A 474 7.17 13.68 17.19
N LEU A 475 7.17 13.65 18.51
CA LEU A 475 7.67 12.53 19.29
C LEU A 475 6.55 11.99 20.19
N ASN A 476 6.25 10.70 20.04
CA ASN A 476 5.25 10.06 20.88
C ASN A 476 5.71 9.99 22.34
N GLY A 477 4.88 10.48 23.26
CA GLY A 477 5.18 10.51 24.69
C GLY A 477 5.48 9.14 25.28
N THR A 478 4.81 8.08 24.82
CA THR A 478 5.09 6.71 25.28
C THR A 478 6.47 6.22 24.84
N SER A 479 6.88 6.57 23.62
CA SER A 479 8.20 6.22 23.08
C SER A 479 9.30 6.99 23.81
N LEU A 480 9.07 8.27 24.09
CA LEU A 480 9.95 9.08 24.92
C LEU A 480 10.13 8.47 26.32
N MET A 481 9.03 8.11 27.00
CA MET A 481 9.11 7.52 28.34
C MET A 481 9.85 6.18 28.35
N ASN A 482 9.67 5.34 27.34
CA ASN A 482 10.43 4.09 27.21
C ASN A 482 11.93 4.34 27.02
N ILE A 483 12.31 5.33 26.20
CA ILE A 483 13.71 5.70 25.98
C ILE A 483 14.35 6.28 27.25
N LEU A 484 13.59 7.09 28.01
CA LEU A 484 14.04 7.68 29.28
C LEU A 484 14.24 6.62 30.37
N GLN A 485 13.42 5.57 30.40
CA GLN A 485 13.59 4.45 31.33
C GLN A 485 14.89 3.69 31.08
N ILE A 486 15.32 3.58 29.83
CA ILE A 486 16.59 2.93 29.45
C ILE A 486 17.77 3.85 29.81
N ASN A 487 17.65 5.15 29.57
CA ASN A 487 18.70 6.15 29.76
C ASN A 487 18.39 7.10 30.93
N THR A 488 18.42 6.56 32.15
CA THR A 488 17.98 7.29 33.36
C THR A 488 18.80 8.54 33.68
N GLU A 489 20.11 8.55 33.41
CA GLU A 489 20.97 9.72 33.64
C GLU A 489 20.61 10.88 32.68
N GLU A 490 20.37 10.56 31.41
CA GLU A 490 19.93 11.54 30.40
C GLU A 490 18.54 12.11 30.75
N GLY A 491 17.65 11.26 31.28
CA GLY A 491 16.35 11.71 31.77
C GLY A 491 16.44 12.70 32.93
N ARG A 492 17.44 12.60 33.81
CA ARG A 492 17.67 13.60 34.87
C ARG A 492 18.11 14.94 34.31
N VAL A 493 18.95 14.95 33.27
CA VAL A 493 19.37 16.17 32.57
C VAL A 493 18.14 16.85 31.93
N MET A 494 17.31 16.07 31.25
CA MET A 494 16.09 16.56 30.60
C MET A 494 15.11 17.18 31.60
N MET A 495 14.86 16.51 32.74
CA MET A 495 13.98 17.04 33.79
C MET A 495 14.56 18.28 34.48
N ARG A 496 15.89 18.36 34.63
CA ARG A 496 16.56 19.56 35.13
C ARG A 496 16.34 20.74 34.18
N ASN A 497 16.51 20.53 32.87
CA ASN A 497 16.29 21.56 31.85
C ASN A 497 14.84 22.07 31.87
N LEU A 498 13.87 21.16 31.99
CA LEU A 498 12.45 21.51 32.14
C LEU A 498 12.20 22.36 33.40
N TYR A 499 12.76 21.93 34.55
CA TYR A 499 12.60 22.65 35.81
C TYR A 499 13.19 24.07 35.75
N MET A 500 14.37 24.23 35.12
CA MET A 500 14.98 25.55 34.91
C MET A 500 14.11 26.46 34.05
N LYS A 501 13.48 25.94 32.98
CA LYS A 501 12.57 26.71 32.12
C LYS A 501 11.33 27.17 32.88
N ILE A 502 10.68 26.29 33.64
CA ILE A 502 9.46 26.61 34.41
C ILE A 502 9.76 27.66 35.48
N ASN A 503 10.86 27.53 36.22
CA ASN A 503 11.24 28.51 37.25
C ASN A 503 11.67 29.86 36.66
N GLY A 504 12.31 29.87 35.48
CA GLY A 504 12.63 31.10 34.76
C GLY A 504 11.38 31.91 34.39
N LEU A 505 10.30 31.24 33.96
CA LEU A 505 8.99 31.85 33.68
C LEU A 505 8.28 32.39 34.94
N HIS A 506 8.49 31.76 36.10
CA HIS A 506 7.97 32.28 37.37
C HIS A 506 8.76 33.49 37.90
N SER A 507 10.04 33.63 37.56
CA SER A 507 10.84 34.80 37.97
C SER A 507 10.55 36.09 37.19
N SER A 508 9.87 36.00 36.04
CA SER A 508 9.47 37.17 35.23
C SER A 508 8.08 37.73 35.60
N SER A 509 7.41 37.17 36.61
CA SER A 509 6.03 37.54 36.97
C SER A 509 5.84 38.07 38.41
N PHE A 510 6.90 38.23 39.21
CA PHE A 510 6.82 38.95 40.48
C PHE A 510 8.07 39.77 40.75
N ASP A 511 7.90 41.09 40.78
CA ASP A 511 8.87 42.03 41.31
C ASP A 511 9.20 41.70 42.77
N GLN A 512 10.47 41.77 43.06
CA GLN A 512 11.14 41.36 44.29
C GLN A 512 10.84 42.35 45.41
N SER A 513 10.29 41.87 46.54
CA SER A 513 10.42 42.56 47.83
C SER A 513 10.94 41.60 48.89
N ASN A 514 12.12 41.98 49.41
CA ASN A 514 12.92 41.31 50.43
C ASN A 514 12.14 41.03 51.71
N ILE A 515 12.26 39.83 52.29
CA ILE A 515 12.46 39.61 53.74
C ILE A 515 13.33 38.35 53.97
N ASP A 516 14.37 38.53 54.78
CA ASP A 516 15.37 37.56 55.24
C ASP A 516 14.79 36.49 56.21
N PRO A 517 15.48 35.34 56.41
CA PRO A 517 14.97 34.21 57.17
C PRO A 517 15.44 34.23 58.65
N GLY A 518 14.50 34.11 59.60
CA GLY A 518 14.83 33.65 60.95
C GLY A 518 13.99 34.20 62.11
N LEU A 519 13.39 33.25 62.86
CA LEU A 519 13.03 33.26 64.29
C LEU A 519 11.62 33.73 64.78
N ILE A 520 10.98 32.77 65.47
CA ILE A 520 10.04 32.87 66.63
C ILE A 520 8.56 33.11 66.27
N GLN A 521 7.69 32.09 66.28
CA GLN A 521 7.06 31.39 67.43
C GLN A 521 5.85 32.15 68.04
N ASN A 522 4.69 31.49 67.92
CA ASN A 522 3.48 31.56 68.75
C ASN A 522 2.74 32.90 68.91
N SER A 523 1.60 33.01 68.21
CA SER A 523 0.37 33.56 68.80
C SER A 523 -0.84 32.72 68.38
N ARG A 524 -1.39 31.95 69.33
CA ARG A 524 -2.72 31.32 69.25
C ARG A 524 -3.80 32.39 69.44
N LEU A 525 -4.87 32.38 68.63
CA LEU A 525 -6.29 32.27 69.04
C LEU A 525 -7.25 32.64 67.88
N GLY A 526 -8.19 31.75 67.56
CA GLY A 526 -9.53 32.13 67.06
C GLY A 526 -10.06 31.54 65.74
N GLN A 527 -10.68 30.36 65.82
CA GLN A 527 -11.82 29.84 65.02
C GLN A 527 -11.68 29.31 63.56
N GLY A 528 -11.65 27.96 63.46
CA GLY A 528 -12.46 27.07 62.59
C GLY A 528 -12.19 27.05 61.07
N ALA A 529 -12.10 25.92 60.35
CA ALA A 529 -12.11 24.49 60.64
C ALA A 529 -11.59 23.74 59.39
N MET A 530 -10.99 22.55 59.58
CA MET A 530 -10.71 21.45 58.62
C MET A 530 -9.86 21.82 57.38
N GLY A 531 -8.63 21.33 57.17
CA GLY A 531 -8.00 20.10 57.62
C GLY A 531 -7.45 19.34 56.40
N GLY A 532 -6.23 19.65 55.98
CA GLY A 532 -5.52 18.98 54.88
C GLY A 532 -4.05 19.34 54.91
N GLY A 533 -3.26 18.57 55.67
CA GLY A 533 -1.80 18.70 55.75
C GLY A 533 -1.11 17.74 54.78
N CYS A 534 -0.10 18.26 54.09
CA CYS A 534 0.82 17.50 53.25
C CYS A 534 2.18 17.40 53.99
N LEU A 535 2.69 16.16 54.05
CA LEU A 535 4.08 15.69 54.00
C LEU A 535 5.17 16.35 54.87
N SER A 536 5.82 15.52 55.69
CA SER A 536 7.26 15.59 55.93
C SER A 536 7.79 14.23 56.36
N ALA A 537 8.54 13.57 55.47
CA ALA A 537 9.40 12.45 55.80
C ALA A 537 10.84 12.96 55.95
N GLY A 538 11.48 12.59 57.06
CA GLY A 538 12.92 12.69 57.26
C GLY A 538 13.46 11.32 57.64
N TYR A 539 14.52 10.95 56.93
CA TYR A 539 15.60 9.99 57.27
C TYR A 539 15.30 8.48 57.38
N GLU A 540 16.11 7.78 56.56
CA GLU A 540 16.57 6.38 56.58
C GLU A 540 16.58 5.76 58.00
N GLU A 541 16.26 4.48 58.22
CA GLU A 541 16.85 3.31 57.59
C GLU A 541 16.04 2.05 58.01
N GLN A 542 15.87 1.12 57.07
CA GLN A 542 15.65 -0.32 57.25
C GLN A 542 14.44 -0.91 58.00
N SER A 543 13.72 -1.70 57.17
CA SER A 543 13.04 -2.96 57.45
C SER A 543 11.56 -2.89 57.83
N GLN A 544 10.85 -3.87 57.27
CA GLN A 544 9.47 -4.28 57.54
C GLN A 544 8.36 -3.57 56.75
N ARG A 545 7.87 -4.33 55.76
CA ARG A 545 6.56 -4.18 55.14
C ARG A 545 5.50 -4.40 56.21
N GLU A 546 4.69 -3.40 56.51
CA GLU A 546 3.37 -3.59 57.09
C GLU A 546 2.35 -2.64 56.46
N ALA A 547 1.19 -3.24 56.19
CA ALA A 547 0.03 -2.66 55.55
C ALA A 547 -0.92 -2.06 56.58
N ILE A 548 -1.59 -0.96 56.23
CA ILE A 548 -2.93 -0.51 56.65
C ILE A 548 -3.30 0.54 55.57
N GLY A 549 -4.38 0.47 54.80
CA GLY A 549 -5.76 0.14 55.16
C GLY A 549 -6.57 1.43 54.98
N ILE A 550 -7.31 1.57 53.87
CA ILE A 550 -8.29 2.65 53.70
C ILE A 550 -9.64 2.03 53.34
N ASN A 551 -10.57 2.17 54.28
CA ASN A 551 -12.00 1.99 54.09
C ASN A 551 -12.55 3.07 53.15
N PHE A 552 -13.33 2.67 52.14
CA PHE A 552 -14.17 3.59 51.38
C PHE A 552 -15.62 3.51 51.87
N SER A 553 -16.09 4.60 52.47
CA SER A 553 -17.51 4.91 52.62
C SER A 553 -17.95 5.81 51.46
N GLY A 554 -19.00 5.39 50.75
CA GLY A 554 -20.04 6.30 50.24
C GLY A 554 -19.76 7.14 48.99
N SER A 555 -20.45 6.77 47.90
CA SER A 555 -21.12 7.65 46.94
C SER A 555 -20.38 8.27 45.75
N GLU A 556 -19.11 7.96 45.49
CA GLU A 556 -18.42 8.43 44.26
C GLU A 556 -17.98 7.30 43.31
N ALA A 557 -18.30 6.05 43.64
CA ALA A 557 -17.88 4.87 42.85
C ALA A 557 -18.88 4.42 41.78
N ILE A 558 -20.03 5.09 41.63
CA ILE A 558 -21.10 4.64 40.73
C ILE A 558 -20.92 5.19 39.30
N GLU A 559 -20.15 6.26 39.09
CA GLU A 559 -19.95 6.80 37.73
C GLU A 559 -18.73 6.23 36.99
N THR A 560 -17.77 5.60 37.68
CA THR A 560 -16.52 5.16 37.04
C THR A 560 -16.56 3.74 36.44
N ILE A 561 -17.68 3.01 36.54
CA ILE A 561 -17.77 1.59 36.11
C ILE A 561 -18.47 1.42 34.75
N GLN A 562 -18.82 2.50 34.05
CA GLN A 562 -19.48 2.42 32.74
C GLN A 562 -18.56 2.57 31.51
N ARG A 563 -17.24 2.62 31.70
CA ARG A 563 -16.27 2.63 30.58
C ARG A 563 -15.08 1.72 30.84
N GLY A 564 -14.97 0.66 30.02
CA GLY A 564 -13.72 -0.08 29.82
C GLY A 564 -13.75 -1.52 30.37
N ARG A 565 -13.85 -2.49 29.46
CA ARG A 565 -13.61 -3.91 29.72
C ARG A 565 -12.14 -4.13 30.14
N PHE A 566 -11.92 -4.54 31.39
CA PHE A 566 -10.73 -5.32 31.77
C PHE A 566 -11.18 -6.71 32.24
N PRO A 567 -10.60 -7.82 31.74
CA PRO A 567 -10.84 -9.14 32.30
C PRO A 567 -10.09 -9.28 33.62
N MET A 568 -10.77 -9.14 34.76
CA MET A 568 -10.25 -9.44 36.09
C MET A 568 -10.15 -10.96 36.31
N LYS A 569 -9.11 -11.58 35.76
CA LYS A 569 -8.81 -12.99 36.02
C LYS A 569 -8.03 -13.11 37.34
N GLY A 570 -8.75 -13.40 38.42
CA GLY A 570 -8.19 -13.97 39.64
C GLY A 570 -7.49 -12.98 40.58
N ILE A 571 -8.24 -12.32 41.44
CA ILE A 571 -7.71 -11.76 42.69
C ILE A 571 -8.30 -12.58 43.84
N SER A 572 -7.54 -13.51 44.38
CA SER A 572 -7.77 -14.08 45.72
C SER A 572 -7.15 -13.12 46.73
N THR A 573 -7.97 -12.39 47.47
CA THR A 573 -7.48 -11.62 48.61
C THR A 573 -7.51 -12.47 49.87
N ALA A 574 -6.38 -12.48 50.58
CA ALA A 574 -6.09 -13.13 51.86
C ALA A 574 -5.80 -14.64 51.84
N GLU A 575 -4.87 -15.04 52.71
CA GLU A 575 -4.24 -16.38 52.89
C GLU A 575 -5.21 -17.52 53.25
N ASN A 576 -6.52 -17.30 53.15
CA ASN A 576 -7.57 -18.22 53.63
C ASN A 576 -8.45 -18.80 52.50
N GLY A 577 -8.08 -18.62 51.23
CA GLY A 577 -8.81 -19.18 50.09
C GLY A 577 -10.22 -18.61 49.87
N GLN A 578 -10.55 -17.46 50.46
CA GLN A 578 -11.84 -16.81 50.32
C GLN A 578 -11.91 -16.00 49.02
N THR A 579 -12.84 -16.35 48.13
CA THR A 579 -13.18 -15.55 46.94
C THR A 579 -13.92 -14.27 47.35
N ALA A 580 -13.80 -13.18 46.57
CA ALA A 580 -14.58 -11.95 46.76
C ALA A 580 -16.11 -12.18 46.87
N LEU A 581 -16.62 -13.28 46.28
CA LEU A 581 -18.02 -13.71 46.44
C LEU A 581 -18.37 -14.09 47.90
N HIS A 582 -17.46 -14.71 48.65
CA HIS A 582 -17.71 -15.17 50.03
C HIS A 582 -17.87 -14.02 51.03
N ASP A 583 -17.24 -12.87 50.77
CA ASP A 583 -17.33 -11.68 51.64
C ASP A 583 -18.53 -10.78 51.28
N ALA A 584 -19.10 -10.96 50.08
CA ALA A 584 -20.28 -10.24 49.63
C ALA A 584 -21.60 -10.77 50.25
N PHE A 585 -21.68 -12.07 50.59
CA PHE A 585 -22.89 -12.67 51.20
C PHE A 585 -23.24 -12.13 52.58
N PRO A 586 -22.31 -12.07 53.58
CA PRO A 586 -22.64 -11.61 54.92
C PRO A 586 -23.13 -10.17 54.98
N LYS A 587 -22.87 -9.38 53.93
CA LYS A 587 -23.20 -7.95 53.84
C LYS A 587 -24.50 -7.68 53.05
N GLY A 588 -25.09 -8.68 52.39
CA GLY A 588 -26.39 -8.55 51.70
C GLY A 588 -26.39 -7.70 50.42
N HIS A 589 -25.24 -7.52 49.78
CA HIS A 589 -25.09 -6.62 48.62
C HIS A 589 -25.40 -7.33 47.30
N ASN A 590 -26.69 -7.41 46.92
CA ASN A 590 -27.16 -8.10 45.71
C ASN A 590 -26.46 -7.63 44.41
N GLU A 591 -26.24 -6.32 44.27
CA GLU A 591 -25.68 -5.76 43.03
C GLU A 591 -24.18 -6.03 42.87
N MET A 592 -23.47 -6.11 43.99
CA MET A 592 -22.06 -6.49 44.01
C MET A 592 -21.87 -7.97 43.65
N VAL A 593 -22.80 -8.84 44.06
CA VAL A 593 -22.81 -10.26 43.66
C VAL A 593 -23.07 -10.40 42.16
N LYS A 594 -24.00 -9.61 41.59
CA LYS A 594 -24.30 -9.63 40.15
C LYS A 594 -23.10 -9.22 39.30
N ILE A 595 -22.42 -8.12 39.68
CA ILE A 595 -21.20 -7.64 38.98
C ILE A 595 -20.08 -8.68 39.06
N LEU A 596 -19.89 -9.34 40.21
CA LEU A 596 -18.84 -10.35 40.37
C LEU A 596 -19.11 -11.62 39.57
N VAL A 597 -20.37 -12.05 39.46
CA VAL A 597 -20.78 -13.20 38.63
C VAL A 597 -20.67 -12.87 37.14
N GLU A 598 -21.10 -11.68 36.71
CA GLU A 598 -20.93 -11.19 35.34
C GLU A 598 -19.44 -11.01 34.95
N GLY A 599 -18.59 -10.68 35.93
CA GLY A 599 -17.14 -10.61 35.79
C GLY A 599 -16.41 -11.97 35.74
N GLY A 600 -17.13 -13.09 35.78
CA GLY A 600 -16.57 -14.43 35.63
C GLY A 600 -16.02 -15.06 36.92
N ALA A 601 -16.42 -14.57 38.10
CA ALA A 601 -16.04 -15.17 39.36
C ALA A 601 -16.56 -16.62 39.48
N GLY A 602 -15.74 -17.53 40.00
CA GLY A 602 -16.06 -18.96 40.08
C GLY A 602 -17.17 -19.25 41.09
N VAL A 603 -18.41 -19.39 40.60
CA VAL A 603 -19.63 -19.63 41.40
C VAL A 603 -19.60 -20.91 42.25
N ASN A 604 -18.83 -21.92 41.84
CA ASN A 604 -18.76 -23.23 42.50
C ASN A 604 -17.44 -23.49 43.24
N LYS A 605 -16.55 -22.49 43.41
CA LYS A 605 -15.30 -22.70 44.14
C LYS A 605 -15.56 -22.77 45.65
N PRO A 606 -15.24 -23.87 46.35
CA PRO A 606 -15.44 -23.98 47.78
C PRO A 606 -14.42 -23.13 48.58
N ASP A 607 -14.83 -22.65 49.75
CA ASP A 607 -13.92 -22.06 50.74
C ASP A 607 -13.06 -23.13 51.43
N ALA A 608 -12.11 -22.73 52.29
CA ALA A 608 -11.27 -23.63 53.08
C ALA A 608 -12.05 -24.56 54.06
N ARG A 609 -13.37 -24.38 54.21
CA ARG A 609 -14.28 -25.25 54.98
C ARG A 609 -15.13 -26.13 54.06
N ALA A 610 -14.75 -26.27 52.78
CA ALA A 610 -15.45 -27.01 51.72
C ALA A 610 -16.89 -26.52 51.43
N ARG A 611 -17.26 -25.30 51.85
CA ARG A 611 -18.59 -24.76 51.61
C ARG A 611 -18.60 -23.99 50.30
N THR A 612 -19.59 -24.25 49.47
CA THR A 612 -19.79 -23.49 48.23
C THR A 612 -20.53 -22.18 48.53
N PRO A 613 -20.36 -21.14 47.69
CA PRO A 613 -21.18 -19.93 47.71
C PRO A 613 -22.68 -20.22 47.76
N LYS A 614 -23.11 -21.28 47.05
CA LYS A 614 -24.49 -21.76 47.02
C LYS A 614 -24.99 -22.28 48.38
N ALA A 615 -24.19 -23.08 49.09
CA ALA A 615 -24.55 -23.59 50.41
C ALA A 615 -24.62 -22.46 51.47
N SER A 616 -23.78 -21.43 51.31
CA SER A 616 -23.77 -20.27 52.21
C SER A 616 -25.02 -19.38 52.02
N ALA A 617 -25.51 -19.24 50.77
CA ALA A 617 -26.73 -18.50 50.46
C ALA A 617 -28.01 -19.17 51.00
N GLU A 618 -28.03 -20.51 51.02
CA GLU A 618 -29.14 -21.31 51.56
C GLU A 618 -29.21 -21.24 53.09
N GLN A 619 -28.05 -21.27 53.77
CA GLN A 619 -27.96 -21.17 55.23
C GLN A 619 -28.37 -19.77 55.77
N GLN A 620 -28.26 -18.71 54.98
CA GLN A 620 -28.65 -17.34 55.34
C GLN A 620 -30.08 -16.95 54.90
N GLY A 621 -30.79 -17.80 54.16
CA GLY A 621 -32.18 -17.54 53.74
C GLY A 621 -32.34 -16.49 52.64
N SER A 622 -31.29 -16.11 51.92
CA SER A 622 -31.34 -15.12 50.83
C SER A 622 -31.82 -15.74 49.51
N LYS A 623 -33.15 -15.91 49.40
CA LYS A 623 -33.82 -16.55 48.25
C LYS A 623 -33.45 -15.93 46.88
N SER A 624 -33.32 -14.60 46.81
CA SER A 624 -33.00 -13.87 45.57
C SER A 624 -31.59 -14.14 45.03
N ILE A 625 -30.60 -14.28 45.92
CA ILE A 625 -29.21 -14.56 45.52
C ILE A 625 -29.06 -16.04 45.13
N TYR A 626 -29.76 -16.93 45.82
CA TYR A 626 -29.81 -18.35 45.48
C TYR A 626 -30.41 -18.58 44.07
N GLU A 627 -31.53 -17.92 43.74
CA GLU A 627 -32.15 -18.00 42.41
C GLU A 627 -31.24 -17.45 41.30
N LEU A 628 -30.51 -16.35 41.56
CA LEU A 628 -29.59 -15.73 40.60
C LEU A 628 -28.40 -16.66 40.29
N LEU A 629 -27.82 -17.30 41.30
CA LEU A 629 -26.74 -18.28 41.14
C LEU A 629 -27.24 -19.58 40.48
N GLN A 630 -28.48 -19.99 40.75
CA GLN A 630 -29.09 -21.16 40.10
C GLN A 630 -29.37 -20.93 38.61
N THR A 631 -29.79 -19.71 38.24
CA THR A 631 -30.02 -19.31 36.85
C THR A 631 -28.71 -19.26 36.08
N TYR A 632 -27.66 -18.66 36.66
CA TYR A 632 -26.32 -18.63 36.04
C TYR A 632 -25.65 -20.01 35.97
N GLY A 633 -25.83 -20.86 36.99
CA GLY A 633 -25.32 -22.23 36.98
C GLY A 633 -25.98 -23.10 35.90
N LYS A 634 -27.27 -22.89 35.61
CA LYS A 634 -27.97 -23.56 34.50
C LYS A 634 -27.50 -23.08 33.12
N ASN A 635 -27.29 -21.77 32.93
CA ASN A 635 -26.82 -21.24 31.66
C ASN A 635 -25.39 -21.70 31.31
N LYS A 636 -24.52 -21.88 32.30
CA LYS A 636 -23.17 -22.42 32.06
C LYS A 636 -23.18 -23.92 31.68
N ASN A 637 -24.14 -24.69 32.21
CA ASN A 637 -24.29 -26.10 31.84
C ASN A 637 -24.88 -26.29 30.42
N LEU A 638 -25.58 -25.30 29.87
CA LEU A 638 -26.05 -25.30 28.46
C LEU A 638 -24.93 -24.99 27.46
N ASP A 639 -23.92 -24.20 27.88
CA ASP A 639 -22.72 -23.92 27.07
C ASP A 639 -21.71 -25.09 27.07
N ASP A 640 -21.79 -26.01 28.03
CA ASP A 640 -20.95 -27.21 28.12
C ASP A 640 -21.54 -28.44 27.38
N GLU A 641 -22.81 -28.39 26.91
CA GLU A 641 -23.48 -29.49 26.18
C GLU A 641 -23.16 -29.51 24.67
N HIS A 642 -22.32 -28.60 24.17
CA HIS A 642 -21.81 -28.58 22.78
C HIS A 642 -20.28 -28.76 22.67
N ARG A 643 -19.62 -29.36 23.67
CA ARG A 643 -18.23 -29.82 23.52
C ARG A 643 -18.20 -31.23 22.92
N ILE A 644 -17.74 -31.32 21.67
CA ILE A 644 -17.25 -32.56 21.08
C ILE A 644 -15.93 -32.90 21.80
N GLU A 645 -15.94 -33.97 22.59
CA GLU A 645 -14.74 -34.55 23.19
C GLU A 645 -13.93 -35.30 22.13
N ILE A 646 -12.73 -34.81 21.82
CA ILE A 646 -11.72 -35.60 21.12
C ILE A 646 -11.01 -36.43 22.19
N ILE A 647 -11.38 -37.71 22.23
CA ILE A 647 -10.68 -38.77 22.97
C ILE A 647 -9.29 -38.91 22.37
N GLY A 648 -8.27 -38.48 23.11
CA GLY A 648 -6.89 -38.93 22.90
C GLY A 648 -6.71 -40.29 23.59
N PRO A 649 -5.91 -41.22 23.04
CA PRO A 649 -5.73 -42.53 23.64
C PRO A 649 -4.93 -42.40 24.95
N GLU A 650 -5.54 -42.88 26.03
CA GLU A 650 -4.83 -43.29 27.25
C GLU A 650 -3.88 -44.43 26.91
N THR A 651 -2.60 -44.28 27.24
CA THR A 651 -1.69 -45.41 27.36
C THR A 651 -1.71 -45.84 28.83
N THR A 652 -2.27 -47.03 29.05
CA THR A 652 -2.24 -47.75 30.31
C THR A 652 -0.80 -48.14 30.66
N GLU A 653 -0.45 -47.91 31.91
CA GLU A 653 0.70 -48.48 32.59
C GLU A 653 0.69 -50.02 32.48
N ASP A 654 1.87 -50.64 32.39
CA ASP A 654 2.05 -52.03 32.80
C ASP A 654 3.38 -52.17 33.59
N PRO A 655 3.50 -53.15 34.51
CA PRO A 655 4.28 -52.98 35.73
C PRO A 655 5.63 -53.73 35.79
N LYS A 656 6.45 -53.34 36.80
CA LYS A 656 7.55 -54.06 37.49
C LYS A 656 8.99 -54.04 36.92
N ASN A 657 9.88 -53.68 37.87
CA ASN A 657 11.24 -54.16 38.17
C ASN A 657 12.49 -53.60 37.46
N SER A 658 13.44 -53.25 38.35
CA SER A 658 14.82 -52.76 38.25
C SER A 658 15.83 -53.77 37.60
N PRO A 659 17.16 -53.52 37.57
CA PRO A 659 17.92 -52.53 36.78
C PRO A 659 19.06 -53.20 35.97
N ASN A 660 19.54 -52.60 34.86
CA ASN A 660 20.95 -52.62 34.45
C ASN A 660 21.17 -52.01 33.06
N GLY A 661 22.40 -51.56 32.81
CA GLY A 661 23.01 -51.76 31.49
C GLY A 661 23.31 -50.50 30.71
N ASN A 662 24.51 -50.01 30.92
CA ASN A 662 25.22 -49.07 30.08
C ASN A 662 25.37 -49.58 28.62
N ARG A 663 25.50 -48.63 27.68
CA ARG A 663 26.26 -48.69 26.41
C ARG A 663 25.64 -49.25 25.10
N ASN A 664 25.85 -48.41 24.08
CA ASN A 664 26.12 -48.69 22.65
C ASN A 664 24.91 -49.02 21.78
N TRP A 665 24.85 -48.65 20.51
CA TRP A 665 25.52 -47.67 19.66
C TRP A 665 24.66 -47.64 18.38
N ALA A 666 24.71 -46.50 17.68
CA ALA A 666 24.46 -46.33 16.25
C ALA A 666 24.09 -47.59 15.44
N GLN A 667 22.84 -47.64 14.96
CA GLN A 667 22.44 -48.02 13.60
C GLN A 667 20.93 -47.87 13.49
N ASN A 668 20.47 -47.35 12.35
CA ASN A 668 19.06 -47.20 11.92
C ASN A 668 18.43 -45.79 12.03
N PHE A 669 19.23 -44.74 11.82
CA PHE A 669 18.72 -43.38 11.52
C PHE A 669 18.62 -43.13 10.01
N PHE A 670 17.99 -44.01 9.24
CA PHE A 670 17.54 -43.67 7.88
C PHE A 670 16.35 -44.57 7.51
N ASN A 671 15.16 -44.17 7.98
CA ASN A 671 13.88 -44.31 7.26
C ASN A 671 12.72 -43.87 8.17
N SER A 672 12.26 -42.64 8.00
CA SER A 672 10.87 -42.28 8.29
C SER A 672 10.44 -41.13 7.39
N PRO A 673 9.22 -41.17 6.82
CA PRO A 673 8.77 -40.19 5.84
C PRO A 673 8.41 -38.85 6.49
N ILE A 674 8.80 -37.82 5.75
CA ILE A 674 8.47 -36.40 5.84
C ILE A 674 7.07 -36.13 6.38
N TYR A 675 6.99 -35.40 7.51
CA TYR A 675 5.78 -34.72 7.97
C TYR A 675 5.34 -33.69 6.93
N ARG A 676 4.14 -33.87 6.39
CA ARG A 676 3.36 -32.87 5.66
C ARG A 676 2.54 -32.11 6.71
N GLU A 677 2.82 -30.84 6.92
CA GLU A 677 1.94 -29.97 7.70
C GLU A 677 0.63 -29.76 6.92
N GLU A 678 -0.47 -30.32 7.41
CA GLU A 678 -1.82 -29.95 6.99
C GLU A 678 -2.20 -28.61 7.63
N ILE A 679 -2.29 -27.58 6.80
CA ILE A 679 -2.83 -26.27 7.17
C ILE A 679 -4.33 -26.45 7.41
N ILE A 680 -4.77 -26.35 8.66
CA ILE A 680 -6.20 -26.28 9.00
C ILE A 680 -6.71 -24.89 8.57
N PRO A 681 -7.65 -24.77 7.61
CA PRO A 681 -8.17 -23.48 7.20
C PRO A 681 -9.04 -22.89 8.32
N THR A 682 -8.64 -21.74 8.86
CA THR A 682 -9.47 -20.96 9.78
C THR A 682 -10.71 -20.46 9.03
N LYS A 683 -11.91 -20.98 9.36
CA LYS A 683 -13.18 -20.49 8.78
C LYS A 683 -13.35 -19.00 9.09
N LYS A 684 -13.60 -18.20 8.05
CA LYS A 684 -13.82 -16.74 8.14
C LYS A 684 -15.16 -16.45 8.84
N ARG A 685 -15.24 -15.38 9.63
CA ARG A 685 -16.46 -14.87 10.29
C ARG A 685 -16.94 -13.63 9.55
N VAL A 686 -18.23 -13.54 9.25
CA VAL A 686 -18.82 -12.41 8.51
C VAL A 686 -20.12 -11.99 9.15
N THR A 687 -20.49 -10.71 9.01
CA THR A 687 -21.75 -10.18 9.53
C THR A 687 -22.73 -10.00 8.38
N ILE A 688 -23.87 -10.68 8.44
CA ILE A 688 -24.93 -10.56 7.43
C ILE A 688 -26.03 -9.59 7.88
N HIS A 689 -26.50 -8.77 6.95
CA HIS A 689 -27.57 -7.79 7.11
C HIS A 689 -28.68 -8.07 6.09
N MET A 690 -29.93 -7.87 6.47
CA MET A 690 -31.08 -7.96 5.58
C MET A 690 -31.45 -6.55 5.09
N HIS A 691 -31.59 -6.36 3.77
CA HIS A 691 -32.05 -5.09 3.21
C HIS A 691 -33.50 -5.23 2.73
N LEU A 692 -34.47 -4.65 3.45
CA LEU A 692 -35.83 -4.44 2.93
C LEU A 692 -35.90 -3.10 2.17
N GLN A 693 -36.44 -3.11 0.95
CA GLN A 693 -36.89 -1.90 0.26
C GLN A 693 -38.39 -1.72 0.51
N SER A 694 -38.77 -0.85 1.44
CA SER A 694 -39.79 0.18 1.22
C SER A 694 -40.04 1.04 2.46
N SER A 695 -40.27 2.31 2.17
CA SER A 695 -40.79 3.43 2.96
C SER A 695 -41.20 3.22 4.43
N SER A 696 -40.68 4.16 5.24
CA SER A 696 -41.13 4.60 6.57
C SER A 696 -40.62 3.84 7.79
N THR A 697 -40.01 4.63 8.68
CA THR A 697 -39.56 4.34 10.05
C THR A 697 -38.23 3.60 10.23
N SER A 698 -37.29 4.35 10.82
CA SER A 698 -36.01 3.94 11.37
C SER A 698 -36.16 2.80 12.40
N SER A 699 -35.79 1.58 12.02
CA SER A 699 -35.31 0.59 12.97
C SER A 699 -33.97 0.04 12.46
N ARG A 700 -32.89 0.28 13.20
CA ARG A 700 -31.57 -0.31 12.92
C ARG A 700 -31.70 -1.82 13.08
N GLN A 701 -31.78 -2.58 11.99
CA GLN A 701 -31.65 -4.03 12.07
C GLN A 701 -30.22 -4.41 12.42
N LEU A 702 -30.07 -5.16 13.53
CA LEU A 702 -28.81 -5.69 14.02
C LEU A 702 -28.29 -6.76 13.05
N GLY A 703 -27.07 -6.57 12.53
CA GLY A 703 -26.38 -7.59 11.74
C GLY A 703 -26.14 -8.86 12.55
N LYS A 704 -26.18 -10.02 11.90
CA LYS A 704 -25.95 -11.32 12.53
C LYS A 704 -24.58 -11.85 12.13
N LEU A 705 -23.76 -12.20 13.11
CA LEU A 705 -22.45 -12.82 12.87
C LEU A 705 -22.64 -14.30 12.52
N ILE A 706 -22.04 -14.74 11.42
CA ILE A 706 -22.03 -16.13 10.96
C ILE A 706 -20.60 -16.55 10.58
N LEU A 707 -20.36 -17.86 10.49
CA LEU A 707 -19.19 -18.40 9.81
C LEU A 707 -19.48 -18.45 8.32
N LEU A 708 -18.54 -17.99 7.50
CA LEU A 708 -18.64 -18.00 6.06
C LEU A 708 -18.73 -19.46 5.56
N PRO A 709 -19.82 -19.85 4.89
CA PRO A 709 -19.94 -21.16 4.27
C PRO A 709 -19.03 -21.30 3.04
N ASP A 710 -18.93 -22.52 2.52
CA ASP A 710 -18.03 -22.82 1.39
C ASP A 710 -18.64 -22.47 0.02
N SER A 711 -19.91 -22.03 -0.04
CA SER A 711 -20.58 -21.54 -1.26
C SER A 711 -21.56 -20.39 -0.99
N ILE A 712 -21.91 -19.63 -2.03
CA ILE A 712 -22.89 -18.52 -1.94
C ILE A 712 -24.31 -19.04 -1.80
N GLU A 713 -24.69 -20.15 -2.44
CA GLU A 713 -26.04 -20.72 -2.25
C GLU A 713 -26.25 -21.12 -0.79
N GLU A 714 -25.21 -21.68 -0.17
CA GLU A 714 -25.23 -22.05 1.24
C GLU A 714 -25.28 -20.83 2.15
N LEU A 715 -24.58 -19.74 1.79
CA LEU A 715 -24.67 -18.45 2.48
C LEU A 715 -26.10 -17.87 2.43
N LEU A 716 -26.76 -17.92 1.27
CA LEU A 716 -28.15 -17.46 1.11
C LEU A 716 -29.13 -18.34 1.91
N ARG A 717 -28.90 -19.66 1.95
CA ARG A 717 -29.69 -20.61 2.75
C ARG A 717 -29.56 -20.35 4.25
N VAL A 718 -28.32 -20.26 4.74
CA VAL A 718 -28.03 -19.96 6.16
C VAL A 718 -28.60 -18.62 6.56
N ALA A 719 -28.55 -17.62 5.67
CA ALA A 719 -29.17 -16.34 5.93
C ALA A 719 -30.70 -16.42 6.00
N GLY A 720 -31.33 -17.20 5.12
CA GLY A 720 -32.77 -17.46 5.16
C GLY A 720 -33.21 -18.09 6.48
N GLU A 721 -32.49 -19.10 6.96
CA GLU A 721 -32.73 -19.71 8.27
C GLU A 721 -32.53 -18.71 9.42
N LYS A 722 -31.46 -17.91 9.38
CA LYS A 722 -31.14 -16.94 10.44
C LYS A 722 -32.13 -15.79 10.49
N PHE A 723 -32.69 -15.34 9.37
CA PHE A 723 -33.63 -14.21 9.33
C PHE A 723 -35.10 -14.63 9.35
N GLY A 724 -35.42 -15.92 9.50
CA GLY A 724 -36.79 -16.39 9.76
C GLY A 724 -37.57 -16.86 8.53
N GLY A 725 -36.89 -17.48 7.56
CA GLY A 725 -37.52 -18.15 6.41
C GLY A 725 -37.59 -17.32 5.12
N TYR A 726 -36.82 -16.23 5.01
CA TYR A 726 -36.75 -15.43 3.79
C TYR A 726 -35.87 -16.09 2.71
N THR A 727 -36.26 -15.95 1.44
CA THR A 727 -35.46 -16.37 0.29
C THR A 727 -34.70 -15.18 -0.28
N PHE A 728 -33.38 -15.20 -0.13
CA PHE A 728 -32.49 -14.18 -0.68
C PHE A 728 -31.95 -14.65 -2.03
N THR A 729 -31.83 -13.74 -3.00
CA THR A 729 -31.30 -14.05 -4.33
C THR A 729 -29.94 -13.43 -4.59
N LYS A 730 -29.58 -12.36 -3.87
CA LYS A 730 -28.33 -11.62 -4.10
C LYS A 730 -27.64 -11.27 -2.79
N VAL A 731 -26.32 -11.36 -2.81
CA VAL A 731 -25.42 -10.88 -1.76
C VAL A 731 -24.66 -9.67 -2.30
N VAL A 732 -24.63 -8.57 -1.56
CA VAL A 732 -23.83 -7.39 -1.90
C VAL A 732 -22.92 -6.99 -0.74
N ASN A 733 -21.83 -6.29 -1.04
CA ASN A 733 -20.96 -5.69 -0.02
C ASN A 733 -21.52 -4.35 0.50
N ALA A 734 -20.80 -3.71 1.43
CA ALA A 734 -21.17 -2.39 1.98
C ALA A 734 -21.22 -1.25 0.93
N GLU A 735 -20.58 -1.43 -0.22
CA GLU A 735 -20.57 -0.48 -1.35
C GLU A 735 -21.66 -0.82 -2.40
N ASN A 736 -22.55 -1.76 -2.08
CA ASN A 736 -23.64 -2.22 -2.94
C ASN A 736 -23.19 -2.93 -4.23
N ALA A 737 -21.96 -3.48 -4.24
CA ALA A 737 -21.47 -4.33 -5.31
C ALA A 737 -21.88 -5.79 -5.08
N GLU A 738 -22.40 -6.46 -6.11
CA GLU A 738 -22.83 -7.86 -6.09
C GLU A 738 -21.62 -8.80 -5.93
N ILE A 739 -21.75 -9.78 -5.04
CA ILE A 739 -20.72 -10.78 -4.75
C ILE A 739 -21.17 -12.12 -5.33
N ASP A 740 -20.48 -12.54 -6.40
CA ASP A 740 -20.76 -13.79 -7.11
C ASP A 740 -19.84 -14.95 -6.69
N ASP A 741 -18.78 -14.69 -5.91
CA ASP A 741 -17.85 -15.71 -5.40
C ASP A 741 -17.54 -15.50 -3.89
N VAL A 742 -17.63 -16.59 -3.12
CA VAL A 742 -17.38 -16.61 -1.67
C VAL A 742 -15.91 -16.37 -1.32
N HIS A 743 -14.99 -16.65 -2.25
CA HIS A 743 -13.55 -16.46 -2.03
C HIS A 743 -13.14 -14.99 -1.93
N VAL A 744 -13.96 -14.08 -2.46
CA VAL A 744 -13.72 -12.63 -2.44
C VAL A 744 -14.00 -12.03 -1.05
N ILE A 745 -14.77 -12.74 -0.21
CA ILE A 745 -15.19 -12.31 1.12
C ILE A 745 -14.05 -12.54 2.15
N ARG A 746 -13.76 -11.54 2.98
CA ARG A 746 -12.71 -11.55 4.01
C ARG A 746 -13.30 -11.73 5.42
N ASP A 747 -12.44 -12.10 6.37
CA ASP A 747 -12.83 -12.20 7.78
C ASP A 747 -13.19 -10.79 8.32
N GLY A 748 -14.37 -10.67 8.92
CA GLY A 748 -14.93 -9.42 9.44
C GLY A 748 -15.81 -8.61 8.47
N ASP A 749 -16.03 -9.08 7.23
CA ASP A 749 -16.82 -8.34 6.25
C ASP A 749 -18.31 -8.24 6.63
N ASN A 750 -18.93 -7.11 6.23
CA ASN A 750 -20.37 -6.89 6.33
C ASN A 750 -21.04 -7.13 4.97
N LEU A 751 -21.95 -8.09 4.92
CA LEU A 751 -22.66 -8.53 3.72
C LEU A 751 -24.14 -8.13 3.83
N PHE A 752 -24.73 -7.65 2.74
CA PHE A 752 -26.12 -7.22 2.68
C PHE A 752 -26.88 -8.10 1.69
N LEU A 753 -28.04 -8.59 2.10
CA LEU A 753 -28.81 -9.59 1.36
C LEU A 753 -30.10 -8.98 0.83
N HIS A 754 -30.38 -9.21 -0.46
CA HIS A 754 -31.58 -8.72 -1.16
C HIS A 754 -32.55 -9.86 -1.47
N GLN A 755 -33.85 -9.57 -1.36
CA GLN A 755 -34.96 -10.46 -1.70
C GLN A 755 -35.39 -10.24 -3.17
N ASN A 756 -35.90 -11.29 -3.81
CA ASN A 756 -36.44 -11.21 -5.17
C ASN A 756 -37.82 -10.53 -5.20
N GLU A 757 -38.02 -9.51 -6.06
CA GLU A 757 -39.35 -9.02 -6.43
C GLU A 757 -39.95 -9.96 -7.48
N GLY A 758 -40.81 -10.88 -7.04
CA GLY A 758 -41.69 -11.62 -7.94
C GLY A 758 -42.89 -10.76 -8.35
N GLU A 759 -43.13 -10.69 -9.66
CA GLU A 759 -44.27 -10.04 -10.32
C GLU A 759 -45.59 -10.17 -9.54
N ASN A 760 -46.09 -9.05 -8.99
CA ASN A 760 -47.50 -8.93 -8.63
C ASN A 760 -48.33 -8.80 -9.92
N VAL A 761 -48.75 -9.94 -10.45
CA VAL A 761 -49.87 -10.02 -11.39
C VAL A 761 -51.13 -9.59 -10.63
N TYR A 762 -51.61 -8.39 -10.91
CA TYR A 762 -52.94 -7.94 -10.50
C TYR A 762 -54.00 -8.85 -11.13
N PHE A 763 -54.61 -9.72 -10.32
CA PHE A 763 -55.94 -10.23 -10.60
C PHE A 763 -56.97 -9.30 -9.94
N ASN A 764 -57.68 -8.56 -10.78
CA ASN A 764 -58.95 -7.92 -10.43
C ASN A 764 -59.93 -8.99 -9.95
N VAL A 765 -60.46 -8.85 -8.73
CA VAL A 765 -61.81 -9.28 -8.37
C VAL A 765 -62.41 -8.25 -7.41
N THR A 766 -63.41 -7.54 -7.96
CA THR A 766 -64.46 -6.68 -7.34
C THR A 766 -64.04 -5.50 -6.48
#